data_AF-A0A0D2UAY8-F1
#
_entry.id   AF-A0A0D2UAY8-F1
#
_cell.length_a   1.000
_cell.length_b   1.000
_cell.length_c   1.000
_cell.angle_alpha   90.00
_cell.angle_beta   90.00
_cell.angle_gamma   90.00
#
_symmetry.space_group_name_H-M   'P 1'
#
loop_
_entity.id
_entity.type
_entity.pdbx_description
1 polymer ?
#
loop_
_entity_poly.entity_id
_entity_poly.type
_entity_poly.pdbx_seq_one_letter_code
_entity_poly.pdbx_strand_id
1 'polypeptide(L)'
;MGKQKQQVISRFFASKPKIPAASTPPPSNPSSHSSPPPKPVISSPNVKTTVSFSPSKRKLLSSHLASTPKRLKPTLSPHTQNPVPPQSNPSLHQKFLQKLLEPPSPPLLESSIEPSESDHKKYTPLEQQVVDLKNKYRDVLLMVEVGYRFRFFGKDAEIAAKVLGIYAHVDRNFLTASVPTFRLNVYVRRLVSAGYKVGVVKQTETAAIKAHGSNRVGPFGRGLSALYTKATLEAAEDVGGKEEGCGAESNYLVSVVEKVLDVSGSVSNFGGANVRIGIVGVEISTGDVVYGEFDDGVMRSGLEAVVLSLAPAELLLGQPLSKQTEKLLMAYAGPASNVRLEHASCDCFKDGGALEDVMSLYEKMVEDNLADNVNQLAEATEQRNSIQGVLNMPDLALQALALTIRHLKQFGFERILCCGASFRSLSSRVEMNLSANTLQQLEILRNNSDGSETGSLLGVMNHTLTTYGSRLLRHWVTHPLCDRNMITARLDAVSEIALSMGSYKGSQSIVEIEGGDSDATIMQPELSCLLSSVLTFLGRSPDIQRGITRIFHRTATPSEFTAVIQAILSAGKQLKRLHINEEYEDYGCNKIGVAIVQSALLRRLILTASSSKVLGNAVKLLSTLNKEAADKGDFTDLIIISKDQFPEVARARKALQLAKEKLDNLIGLYRKQFRNHKLEFTCVSGTTHLVELSIDAKVPSNWVKVSSTKKTVRYHPPEVLTALDQLRLANEELTIICRAAWGSFLMEFGEYYMDFQAAVQALATLDCLHSLAILSKNKNYVRPIFMEDNRPVQIQIHAGRHPVLETILQDNFVPNDTILHADREYCQIVTGPNMGGKSCYIRQVALIAMMAQNQPLCLS
;
A
#
# COMPACT_ATOMS: atom_id res chain seq x y z
N MET A 1 4.65 37.63 -8.75
CA MET A 1 4.36 37.26 -10.15
C MET A 1 5.64 37.33 -10.98
N GLY A 2 5.91 36.33 -11.82
CA GLY A 2 7.04 36.32 -12.77
C GLY A 2 6.73 35.37 -13.92
N LYS A 3 6.89 35.83 -15.16
CA LYS A 3 6.48 35.08 -16.37
C LYS A 3 7.43 33.92 -16.67
N GLN A 4 6.95 32.69 -16.63
CA GLN A 4 7.66 31.56 -17.24
C GLN A 4 7.58 31.68 -18.77
N LYS A 5 8.73 31.51 -19.44
CA LYS A 5 8.78 31.36 -20.90
C LYS A 5 8.40 29.92 -21.27
N GLN A 6 7.14 29.69 -21.62
CA GLN A 6 6.79 28.52 -22.43
C GLN A 6 7.29 28.75 -23.87
N GLN A 7 8.18 27.89 -24.35
CA GLN A 7 8.36 27.67 -25.78
C GLN A 7 7.69 26.34 -26.14
N VAL A 8 6.64 26.43 -26.95
CA VAL A 8 5.90 25.26 -27.45
C VAL A 8 6.52 24.83 -28.78
N ILE A 9 7.13 23.65 -28.80
CA ILE A 9 7.25 22.85 -30.03
C ILE A 9 6.84 21.42 -29.67
N SER A 10 5.55 21.15 -29.78
CA SER A 10 4.99 19.80 -29.80
C SER A 10 4.72 19.38 -31.24
N ARG A 11 5.53 18.47 -31.77
CA ARG A 11 5.20 17.68 -32.95
C ARG A 11 5.69 16.25 -32.78
N PHE A 12 4.87 15.35 -33.33
CA PHE A 12 5.02 13.90 -33.52
C PHE A 12 4.25 12.98 -32.55
N PHE A 13 3.39 12.17 -33.18
CA PHE A 13 2.64 11.00 -32.69
C PHE A 13 1.45 11.20 -31.74
N ALA A 14 0.30 11.54 -32.32
CA ALA A 14 -1.01 11.02 -31.89
C ALA A 14 -1.98 10.96 -33.10
N SER A 15 -2.36 9.77 -33.53
CA SER A 15 -3.31 9.55 -34.63
C SER A 15 -4.75 9.51 -34.12
N LYS A 16 -5.62 10.39 -34.64
CA LYS A 16 -7.07 10.37 -34.35
C LYS A 16 -7.79 9.28 -35.17
N PRO A 17 -8.79 8.56 -34.60
CA PRO A 17 -9.71 7.73 -35.36
C PRO A 17 -10.73 8.59 -36.14
N LYS A 18 -11.25 8.05 -37.26
CA LYS A 18 -12.29 8.68 -38.08
C LYS A 18 -13.68 8.19 -37.64
N ILE A 19 -14.64 9.11 -37.53
CA ILE A 19 -16.09 8.84 -37.60
C ILE A 19 -16.69 9.87 -38.57
N PRO A 20 -17.60 9.50 -39.51
CA PRO A 20 -18.18 10.43 -40.47
C PRO A 20 -19.36 11.24 -39.90
N ALA A 21 -19.50 12.48 -40.38
CA ALA A 21 -20.75 13.24 -40.40
C ALA A 21 -21.25 13.31 -41.88
N ALA A 22 -22.43 13.81 -42.26
CA ALA A 22 -23.46 14.61 -41.58
C ALA A 22 -24.80 14.54 -42.35
N SER A 23 -25.93 14.96 -41.75
CA SER A 23 -26.90 15.91 -42.36
C SER A 23 -28.19 16.09 -41.52
N THR A 24 -28.73 17.31 -41.49
CA THR A 24 -29.98 17.76 -40.81
C THR A 24 -30.61 18.91 -41.63
N PRO A 25 -31.78 19.50 -41.29
CA PRO A 25 -33.19 19.03 -41.34
C PRO A 25 -34.02 20.01 -42.24
N PRO A 26 -35.29 20.48 -42.00
CA PRO A 26 -36.53 20.03 -41.30
C PRO A 26 -37.79 20.15 -42.26
N PRO A 27 -39.07 20.48 -41.90
CA PRO A 27 -39.92 20.32 -40.67
C PRO A 27 -41.39 19.72 -40.87
N SER A 28 -42.04 19.38 -39.74
CA SER A 28 -43.49 19.51 -39.35
C SER A 28 -44.71 18.78 -40.01
N ASN A 29 -45.37 17.90 -39.20
CA ASN A 29 -46.84 17.72 -38.89
C ASN A 29 -47.90 17.36 -39.98
N PRO A 30 -49.14 16.87 -39.63
CA PRO A 30 -49.58 15.95 -38.55
C PRO A 30 -50.67 14.90 -38.98
N SER A 31 -51.22 14.11 -38.01
CA SER A 31 -52.45 13.25 -38.10
C SER A 31 -52.31 11.88 -38.84
N SER A 32 -53.11 10.81 -38.63
CA SER A 32 -54.32 10.55 -37.79
C SER A 32 -54.51 9.04 -37.44
N HIS A 33 -55.53 8.74 -36.62
CA HIS A 33 -56.02 7.47 -36.02
C HIS A 33 -55.95 6.12 -36.79
N SER A 34 -55.76 5.00 -36.06
CA SER A 34 -56.82 4.00 -35.72
C SER A 34 -56.32 2.58 -35.35
N SER A 35 -57.17 1.82 -34.65
CA SER A 35 -57.12 0.36 -34.32
C SER A 35 -58.59 -0.13 -34.18
N PRO A 36 -58.97 -1.42 -33.93
CA PRO A 36 -58.24 -2.70 -33.83
C PRO A 36 -58.84 -3.85 -34.76
N PRO A 37 -59.29 -5.06 -34.30
CA PRO A 37 -58.62 -6.39 -34.29
C PRO A 37 -59.37 -7.51 -35.12
N PRO A 38 -59.46 -8.84 -34.79
CA PRO A 38 -58.48 -9.90 -34.42
C PRO A 38 -58.60 -11.27 -35.19
N LYS A 39 -57.54 -12.12 -35.11
CA LYS A 39 -57.55 -13.64 -35.16
C LYS A 39 -57.95 -14.33 -36.50
N PRO A 40 -57.70 -15.66 -36.74
CA PRO A 40 -57.46 -16.77 -35.80
C PRO A 40 -56.25 -17.72 -36.07
N VAL A 41 -56.19 -18.81 -35.30
CA VAL A 41 -55.20 -19.90 -35.23
C VAL A 41 -55.62 -21.08 -36.14
N ILE A 42 -54.67 -21.89 -36.67
CA ILE A 42 -54.76 -23.37 -36.84
C ILE A 42 -53.42 -24.00 -37.32
N SER A 43 -53.30 -25.31 -37.04
CA SER A 43 -52.20 -26.31 -37.04
C SER A 43 -51.13 -26.42 -38.15
N SER A 44 -50.09 -27.20 -37.80
CA SER A 44 -48.94 -27.74 -38.56
C SER A 44 -49.27 -28.60 -39.80
N PRO A 45 -48.27 -28.92 -40.66
CA PRO A 45 -47.55 -30.20 -40.52
C PRO A 45 -46.03 -30.19 -40.85
N ASN A 46 -45.37 -31.35 -40.66
CA ASN A 46 -43.94 -31.62 -40.89
C ASN A 46 -43.52 -31.63 -42.39
N VAL A 47 -42.25 -31.34 -42.69
CA VAL A 47 -41.24 -32.29 -43.28
C VAL A 47 -39.97 -31.59 -43.78
N LYS A 48 -38.81 -32.06 -43.28
CA LYS A 48 -37.43 -32.12 -43.84
C LYS A 48 -36.99 -31.17 -44.98
N THR A 49 -35.90 -30.44 -44.74
CA THR A 49 -34.88 -30.18 -45.78
C THR A 49 -33.45 -30.17 -45.25
N THR A 50 -32.60 -30.89 -45.97
CA THR A 50 -31.17 -31.15 -45.82
C THR A 50 -30.28 -29.91 -45.68
N VAL A 51 -29.23 -29.98 -44.84
CA VAL A 51 -28.04 -29.10 -44.92
C VAL A 51 -26.79 -29.98 -45.03
N SER A 52 -25.90 -29.64 -45.96
CA SER A 52 -24.72 -30.41 -46.32
C SER A 52 -23.52 -30.15 -45.42
N PHE A 53 -22.80 -31.22 -45.05
CA PHE A 53 -21.50 -31.13 -44.38
C PHE A 53 -20.35 -31.23 -45.37
N SER A 54 -19.29 -30.44 -45.15
CA SER A 54 -17.97 -30.58 -45.79
C SER A 54 -16.87 -30.46 -44.74
N PRO A 55 -16.02 -31.49 -44.53
CA PRO A 55 -15.01 -31.48 -43.46
C PRO A 55 -13.66 -30.96 -43.94
N SER A 56 -12.86 -30.38 -43.05
CA SER A 56 -11.43 -30.19 -43.27
C SER A 56 -10.63 -30.28 -41.97
N LYS A 57 -9.99 -31.44 -41.78
CA LYS A 57 -9.05 -31.73 -40.70
C LYS A 57 -7.77 -30.89 -40.91
N ARG A 58 -7.13 -30.44 -39.81
CA ARG A 58 -5.72 -30.01 -39.83
C ARG A 58 -4.93 -30.83 -38.81
N LYS A 59 -3.93 -31.58 -39.27
CA LYS A 59 -3.01 -32.40 -38.45
C LYS A 59 -1.66 -31.70 -38.29
N LEU A 60 -0.98 -32.03 -37.19
CA LEU A 60 0.45 -31.76 -36.94
C LEU A 60 1.33 -32.68 -37.81
N LEU A 61 2.53 -32.23 -38.21
CA LEU A 61 3.84 -32.82 -37.81
C LEU A 61 5.05 -32.36 -38.67
N SER A 62 6.16 -32.16 -37.96
CA SER A 62 7.61 -32.24 -38.28
C SER A 62 8.18 -32.45 -39.71
N SER A 63 9.13 -31.57 -40.05
CA SER A 63 10.56 -31.85 -40.40
C SER A 63 11.09 -32.06 -41.86
N HIS A 64 12.28 -31.47 -42.07
CA HIS A 64 13.43 -31.80 -42.95
C HIS A 64 13.51 -31.47 -44.47
N LEU A 65 14.45 -30.54 -44.75
CA LEU A 65 15.57 -30.57 -45.74
C LEU A 65 15.43 -30.25 -47.25
N ALA A 66 16.18 -29.19 -47.62
CA ALA A 66 17.10 -29.02 -48.77
C ALA A 66 16.60 -28.73 -50.21
N SER A 67 16.90 -27.51 -50.69
CA SER A 67 17.73 -27.27 -51.90
C SER A 67 18.07 -25.76 -52.08
N THR A 68 19.11 -25.45 -52.87
CA THR A 68 19.71 -24.09 -53.03
C THR A 68 19.08 -23.29 -54.18
N PRO A 69 19.31 -21.95 -54.26
CA PRO A 69 20.22 -21.51 -55.33
C PRO A 69 21.08 -20.24 -55.08
N LYS A 70 22.30 -20.31 -55.62
CA LYS A 70 23.12 -19.27 -56.30
C LYS A 70 23.58 -17.99 -55.56
N ARG A 71 24.77 -17.56 -55.98
CA ARG A 71 25.68 -16.60 -55.31
C ARG A 71 26.18 -15.60 -56.35
N LEU A 72 26.17 -14.30 -56.03
CA LEU A 72 26.89 -13.26 -56.79
C LEU A 72 27.86 -12.54 -55.86
N LYS A 73 29.09 -12.30 -56.34
CA LYS A 73 30.15 -11.57 -55.62
C LYS A 73 30.27 -10.15 -56.19
N PRO A 74 30.58 -9.12 -55.38
CA PRO A 74 31.05 -7.83 -55.88
C PRO A 74 32.54 -7.87 -56.27
N THR A 75 32.92 -6.95 -57.16
CA THR A 75 34.28 -6.74 -57.69
C THR A 75 35.13 -5.82 -56.81
N LEU A 76 36.46 -5.93 -56.89
CA LEU A 76 37.45 -5.16 -56.11
C LEU A 76 38.74 -4.93 -56.93
N SER A 77 39.24 -3.68 -56.95
CA SER A 77 40.64 -3.28 -57.27
C SER A 77 40.76 -1.75 -57.41
N PRO A 78 41.94 -1.09 -57.28
CA PRO A 78 43.25 -1.57 -56.77
C PRO A 78 44.00 -0.61 -55.80
N HIS A 79 45.20 -1.05 -55.35
CA HIS A 79 46.34 -0.28 -54.78
C HIS A 79 46.25 0.25 -53.33
N THR A 80 47.29 0.16 -52.46
CA THR A 80 48.59 -0.55 -52.54
C THR A 80 49.17 -0.88 -51.15
N GLN A 81 49.66 -2.13 -50.99
CA GLN A 81 50.84 -2.59 -50.21
C GLN A 81 51.08 -2.18 -48.74
N ASN A 82 51.21 -3.19 -47.85
CA ASN A 82 52.48 -3.52 -47.16
C ASN A 82 52.45 -4.92 -46.46
N PRO A 83 53.59 -5.52 -46.04
CA PRO A 83 53.77 -6.99 -45.96
C PRO A 83 53.56 -7.70 -44.58
N VAL A 84 53.79 -9.03 -44.56
CA VAL A 84 53.42 -10.14 -43.62
C VAL A 84 54.71 -10.94 -43.28
N PRO A 85 54.96 -11.60 -42.09
CA PRO A 85 54.10 -12.44 -41.20
C PRO A 85 54.34 -12.18 -39.66
N PRO A 86 54.12 -13.09 -38.65
CA PRO A 86 53.36 -14.36 -38.56
C PRO A 86 52.30 -14.46 -37.40
N GLN A 87 51.53 -15.57 -37.44
CA GLN A 87 50.68 -16.26 -36.44
C GLN A 87 50.85 -15.84 -34.94
N SER A 88 49.82 -15.72 -34.09
CA SER A 88 48.75 -16.70 -33.82
C SER A 88 47.61 -16.12 -32.93
N ASN A 89 46.33 -16.41 -33.22
CA ASN A 89 45.23 -16.34 -32.25
C ASN A 89 43.94 -17.00 -32.82
N PRO A 90 43.20 -17.84 -32.06
CA PRO A 90 41.96 -18.46 -32.55
C PRO A 90 40.82 -17.45 -32.64
N SER A 91 39.96 -17.60 -33.65
CA SER A 91 38.91 -16.61 -33.96
C SER A 91 37.81 -16.52 -32.90
N LEU A 92 37.19 -15.34 -32.79
CA LEU A 92 36.05 -15.08 -31.88
C LEU A 92 34.91 -16.10 -32.00
N HIS A 93 34.69 -16.65 -33.20
CA HIS A 93 33.67 -17.65 -33.46
C HIS A 93 33.92 -18.97 -32.72
N GLN A 94 35.18 -19.38 -32.60
CA GLN A 94 35.56 -20.62 -31.90
C GLN A 94 35.39 -20.47 -30.38
N LYS A 95 35.74 -19.30 -29.83
CA LYS A 95 35.47 -18.95 -28.42
C LYS A 95 33.96 -18.88 -28.12
N PHE A 96 33.14 -18.43 -29.08
CA PHE A 96 31.69 -18.39 -28.95
C PHE A 96 31.07 -19.80 -28.94
N LEU A 97 31.51 -20.69 -29.84
CA LEU A 97 31.03 -22.09 -29.88
C LEU A 97 31.42 -22.88 -28.64
N GLN A 98 32.64 -22.71 -28.12
CA GLN A 98 33.10 -23.39 -26.91
C GLN A 98 32.26 -23.01 -25.68
N LYS A 99 31.86 -21.73 -25.58
CA LYS A 99 31.00 -21.21 -24.50
C LYS A 99 29.52 -21.62 -24.61
N LEU A 100 29.12 -22.27 -25.70
CA LEU A 100 27.76 -22.74 -25.98
C LEU A 100 27.62 -24.26 -25.75
N LEU A 101 28.73 -24.96 -25.50
CA LEU A 101 28.82 -26.41 -25.34
C LEU A 101 29.26 -26.86 -23.94
N GLU A 102 29.53 -25.92 -23.02
CA GLU A 102 29.79 -26.24 -21.61
C GLU A 102 28.48 -26.59 -20.88
N PRO A 103 28.40 -27.74 -20.20
CA PRO A 103 27.23 -28.09 -19.39
C PRO A 103 27.15 -27.20 -18.12
N PRO A 104 25.94 -26.90 -17.61
CA PRO A 104 25.80 -26.07 -16.42
C PRO A 104 26.32 -26.80 -15.17
N SER A 105 27.36 -26.25 -14.55
CA SER A 105 27.81 -26.65 -13.22
C SER A 105 26.74 -26.30 -12.17
N PRO A 106 26.50 -27.14 -11.16
CA PRO A 106 25.55 -26.82 -10.08
C PRO A 106 25.99 -25.60 -9.27
N PRO A 107 25.06 -24.86 -8.65
CA PRO A 107 25.40 -23.71 -7.82
C PRO A 107 26.14 -24.17 -6.56
N LEU A 108 27.44 -23.91 -6.51
CA LEU A 108 28.20 -23.98 -5.26
C LEU A 108 27.88 -22.75 -4.41
N LEU A 109 27.73 -22.98 -3.10
CA LEU A 109 27.56 -21.94 -2.10
C LEU A 109 28.68 -20.89 -2.23
N GLU A 110 28.33 -19.60 -2.11
CA GLU A 110 29.29 -18.51 -2.09
C GLU A 110 30.14 -18.56 -0.81
N SER A 111 31.20 -19.37 -0.83
CA SER A 111 32.29 -19.27 0.13
C SER A 111 32.96 -17.92 -0.02
N SER A 112 32.85 -17.09 1.02
CA SER A 112 33.68 -15.92 1.34
C SER A 112 34.75 -15.56 0.29
N ILE A 113 34.40 -14.67 -0.64
CA ILE A 113 35.40 -13.98 -1.47
C ILE A 113 36.17 -13.03 -0.55
N GLU A 114 37.34 -13.46 -0.09
CA GLU A 114 38.36 -12.52 0.37
C GLU A 114 38.82 -11.68 -0.85
N PRO A 115 39.00 -10.36 -0.69
CA PRO A 115 39.42 -9.51 -1.79
C PRO A 115 40.87 -9.80 -2.16
N SER A 116 41.09 -10.28 -3.39
CA SER A 116 42.44 -10.43 -3.95
C SER A 116 43.15 -9.06 -4.02
N GLU A 117 44.25 -8.93 -3.29
CA GLU A 117 45.10 -7.72 -3.27
C GLU A 117 45.85 -7.51 -4.59
N SER A 118 45.23 -6.92 -5.62
CA SER A 118 45.97 -6.33 -6.75
C SER A 118 45.13 -5.41 -7.66
N ASP A 119 44.73 -4.23 -7.18
CA ASP A 119 44.57 -3.04 -8.04
C ASP A 119 44.39 -1.76 -7.17
N HIS A 120 45.46 -1.01 -6.88
CA HIS A 120 45.38 0.24 -6.12
C HIS A 120 44.82 1.39 -6.96
N LYS A 121 43.54 1.29 -7.33
CA LYS A 121 42.77 2.36 -7.97
C LYS A 121 42.61 3.52 -7.00
N LYS A 122 43.17 4.68 -7.34
CA LYS A 122 43.11 5.89 -6.51
C LYS A 122 41.70 6.50 -6.58
N TYR A 123 40.85 6.10 -5.65
CA TYR A 123 39.50 6.62 -5.52
C TYR A 123 39.48 8.09 -5.11
N THR A 124 38.48 8.82 -5.61
CA THR A 124 38.12 10.14 -5.10
C THR A 124 37.42 10.04 -3.73
N PRO A 125 37.35 11.12 -2.93
CA PRO A 125 36.67 11.08 -1.63
C PRO A 125 35.19 10.68 -1.70
N LEU A 126 34.50 10.97 -2.83
CA LEU A 126 33.13 10.50 -3.06
C LEU A 126 33.08 9.02 -3.42
N GLU A 127 33.98 8.56 -4.31
CA GLU A 127 34.06 7.15 -4.68
C GLU A 127 34.42 6.26 -3.47
N GLN A 128 35.29 6.72 -2.58
CA GLN A 128 35.62 6.00 -1.34
C GLN A 128 34.36 5.85 -0.46
N GLN A 129 33.63 6.94 -0.19
CA GLN A 129 32.34 6.86 0.53
C GLN A 129 31.36 5.87 -0.12
N VAL A 130 31.31 5.81 -1.45
CA VAL A 130 30.43 4.86 -2.18
C VAL A 130 30.91 3.41 -2.02
N VAL A 131 32.21 3.16 -2.07
CA VAL A 131 32.80 1.83 -1.82
C VAL A 131 32.52 1.38 -0.38
N ASP A 132 32.72 2.26 0.60
CA ASP A 132 32.48 1.97 2.01
C ASP A 132 31.00 1.65 2.29
N LEU A 133 30.09 2.44 1.71
CA LEU A 133 28.65 2.19 1.77
C LEU A 133 28.25 0.88 1.09
N LYS A 134 28.81 0.57 -0.09
CA LYS A 134 28.49 -0.68 -0.80
C LYS A 134 29.08 -1.91 -0.11
N ASN A 135 30.22 -1.78 0.56
CA ASN A 135 30.78 -2.83 1.40
C ASN A 135 29.89 -3.17 2.59
N LYS A 136 29.22 -2.17 3.18
CA LYS A 136 28.23 -2.34 4.26
C LYS A 136 26.88 -2.87 3.76
N TYR A 137 26.45 -2.50 2.56
CA TYR A 137 25.13 -2.82 1.99
C TYR A 137 25.26 -3.51 0.62
N ARG A 138 25.78 -4.74 0.61
CA ARG A 138 26.16 -5.46 -0.63
C ARG A 138 24.97 -5.86 -1.50
N ASP A 139 23.87 -6.28 -0.88
CA ASP A 139 22.61 -6.72 -1.49
C ASP A 139 21.68 -5.56 -1.90
N VAL A 140 21.97 -4.35 -1.44
CA VAL A 140 21.15 -3.15 -1.66
C VAL A 140 21.60 -2.37 -2.89
N LEU A 141 20.66 -1.98 -3.75
CA LEU A 141 20.92 -1.06 -4.86
C LEU A 141 20.91 0.39 -4.33
N LEU A 142 22.05 1.08 -4.39
CA LEU A 142 22.24 2.39 -3.74
C LEU A 142 21.95 3.58 -4.66
N MET A 143 21.07 4.48 -4.21
CA MET A 143 20.79 5.80 -4.78
C MET A 143 21.50 6.88 -3.96
N VAL A 144 22.61 7.41 -4.47
CA VAL A 144 23.49 8.31 -3.70
C VAL A 144 23.26 9.78 -4.07
N GLU A 145 22.92 10.62 -3.10
CA GLU A 145 22.67 12.05 -3.31
C GLU A 145 23.98 12.82 -3.59
N VAL A 146 24.01 13.49 -4.74
CA VAL A 146 25.12 14.32 -5.21
C VAL A 146 24.54 15.65 -5.70
N GLY A 147 24.21 16.53 -4.75
CA GLY A 147 23.53 17.79 -5.02
C GLY A 147 22.10 17.53 -5.52
N TYR A 148 21.71 18.15 -6.65
CA TYR A 148 20.35 18.08 -7.17
C TYR A 148 20.00 16.78 -7.93
N ARG A 149 20.83 15.73 -7.83
CA ARG A 149 20.65 14.42 -8.49
C ARG A 149 21.05 13.28 -7.57
N PHE A 150 20.34 12.15 -7.69
CA PHE A 150 20.83 10.86 -7.22
C PHE A 150 21.70 10.23 -8.32
N ARG A 151 22.86 9.68 -7.95
CA ARG A 151 23.76 8.91 -8.81
C ARG A 151 23.79 7.44 -8.37
N PHE A 152 23.93 6.56 -9.35
CA PHE A 152 24.18 5.12 -9.18
C PHE A 152 25.61 4.82 -9.62
N PHE A 153 26.27 3.82 -9.04
CA PHE A 153 27.68 3.51 -9.35
C PHE A 153 27.90 2.01 -9.61
N GLY A 154 28.79 1.69 -10.56
CA GLY A 154 29.17 0.32 -10.90
C GLY A 154 27.98 -0.53 -11.35
N LYS A 155 27.82 -1.71 -10.75
CA LYS A 155 26.72 -2.66 -11.05
C LYS A 155 25.33 -2.04 -10.82
N ASP A 156 25.20 -1.14 -9.83
CA ASP A 156 23.93 -0.47 -9.54
C ASP A 156 23.53 0.49 -10.66
N ALA A 157 24.51 1.09 -11.36
CA ALA A 157 24.27 1.93 -12.54
C ALA A 157 23.84 1.11 -13.77
N GLU A 158 24.37 -0.09 -13.95
CA GLU A 158 23.98 -1.03 -15.00
C GLU A 158 22.53 -1.50 -14.82
N ILE A 159 22.18 -1.91 -13.59
CA ILE A 159 20.81 -2.29 -13.21
C ILE A 159 19.86 -1.11 -13.40
N ALA A 160 20.21 0.07 -12.89
CA ALA A 160 19.39 1.27 -13.04
C ALA A 160 19.18 1.66 -14.51
N ALA A 161 20.21 1.55 -15.36
CA ALA A 161 20.09 1.79 -16.80
C ALA A 161 19.08 0.83 -17.45
N LYS A 162 19.21 -0.47 -17.17
CA LYS A 162 18.34 -1.52 -17.72
C LYS A 162 16.89 -1.39 -17.26
N VAL A 163 16.64 -1.13 -15.98
CA VAL A 163 15.28 -1.09 -15.40
C VAL A 163 14.60 0.26 -15.63
N LEU A 164 15.34 1.37 -15.49
CA LEU A 164 14.76 2.71 -15.60
C LEU A 164 14.74 3.25 -17.04
N GLY A 165 15.54 2.68 -17.95
CA GLY A 165 15.71 3.18 -19.32
C GLY A 165 16.56 4.44 -19.39
N ILE A 166 17.56 4.56 -18.50
CA ILE A 166 18.45 5.73 -18.40
C ILE A 166 19.84 5.41 -18.93
N TYR A 167 20.55 6.42 -19.43
CA TYR A 167 21.89 6.25 -19.97
C TYR A 167 22.93 6.10 -18.86
N ALA A 168 23.73 5.03 -18.92
CA ALA A 168 24.90 4.82 -18.09
C ALA A 168 26.19 5.01 -18.90
N HIS A 169 27.17 5.70 -18.31
CA HIS A 169 28.47 5.98 -18.93
C HIS A 169 29.59 5.82 -17.88
N VAL A 170 30.80 5.52 -18.32
CA VAL A 170 31.95 5.47 -17.40
C VAL A 170 32.34 6.89 -17.02
N ASP A 171 32.32 7.18 -15.72
CA ASP A 171 32.88 8.40 -15.12
C ASP A 171 33.97 7.95 -14.12
N ARG A 172 35.22 8.30 -14.42
CA ARG A 172 36.41 7.87 -13.66
C ARG A 172 36.48 6.35 -13.51
N ASN A 173 36.34 5.84 -12.27
CA ASN A 173 36.54 4.42 -11.96
C ASN A 173 35.25 3.58 -12.10
N PHE A 174 34.08 4.21 -12.30
CA PHE A 174 32.78 3.52 -12.24
C PHE A 174 31.87 3.84 -13.41
N LEU A 175 31.13 2.84 -13.86
CA LEU A 175 29.90 3.07 -14.63
C LEU A 175 28.92 3.89 -13.77
N THR A 176 28.34 4.95 -14.33
CA THR A 176 27.46 5.86 -13.60
C THR A 176 26.20 6.20 -14.39
N ALA A 177 25.07 6.18 -13.70
CA ALA A 177 23.78 6.72 -14.16
C ALA A 177 23.27 7.76 -13.15
N SER A 178 22.32 8.62 -13.54
CA SER A 178 21.77 9.64 -12.62
C SER A 178 20.31 9.99 -12.88
N VAL A 179 19.58 10.34 -11.83
CA VAL A 179 18.19 10.80 -11.86
C VAL A 179 18.00 12.06 -10.99
N PRO A 180 17.05 12.96 -11.32
CA PRO A 180 16.80 14.17 -10.52
C PRO A 180 16.16 13.84 -9.16
N THR A 181 16.51 14.60 -8.12
CA THR A 181 16.00 14.40 -6.75
C THR A 181 14.47 14.52 -6.64
N PHE A 182 13.87 15.49 -7.31
CA PHE A 182 12.42 15.75 -7.25
C PHE A 182 11.51 14.66 -7.87
N ARG A 183 12.09 13.60 -8.47
CA ARG A 183 11.33 12.41 -8.94
C ARG A 183 11.80 11.11 -8.27
N LEU A 184 12.44 11.20 -7.10
CA LEU A 184 12.93 10.04 -6.33
C LEU A 184 11.87 8.93 -6.22
N ASN A 185 10.65 9.29 -5.81
CA ASN A 185 9.52 8.38 -5.68
C ASN A 185 9.25 7.53 -6.93
N VAL A 186 9.24 8.13 -8.12
CA VAL A 186 8.99 7.44 -9.39
C VAL A 186 10.07 6.39 -9.67
N TYR A 187 11.33 6.71 -9.40
CA TYR A 187 12.44 5.80 -9.67
C TYR A 187 12.59 4.70 -8.61
N VAL A 188 12.36 5.01 -7.33
CA VAL A 188 12.33 4.01 -6.25
C VAL A 188 11.19 3.01 -6.50
N ARG A 189 9.96 3.48 -6.77
CA ARG A 189 8.83 2.59 -7.10
C ARG A 189 9.17 1.66 -8.27
N ARG A 190 9.75 2.18 -9.37
CA ARG A 190 10.14 1.34 -10.53
C ARG A 190 11.23 0.31 -10.23
N LEU A 191 12.20 0.61 -9.36
CA LEU A 191 13.26 -0.33 -8.98
C LEU A 191 12.73 -1.40 -8.01
N VAL A 192 11.92 -1.01 -7.03
CA VAL A 192 11.30 -1.92 -6.06
C VAL A 192 10.29 -2.84 -6.75
N SER A 193 9.46 -2.32 -7.67
CA SER A 193 8.57 -3.13 -8.52
C SER A 193 9.31 -4.02 -9.52
N ALA A 194 10.63 -3.92 -9.64
CA ALA A 194 11.48 -4.86 -10.39
C ALA A 194 12.21 -5.86 -9.47
N GLY A 195 11.83 -5.94 -8.18
CA GLY A 195 12.32 -6.92 -7.19
C GLY A 195 13.54 -6.48 -6.35
N TYR A 196 14.11 -5.30 -6.62
CA TYR A 196 15.33 -4.85 -5.95
C TYR A 196 15.06 -4.24 -4.58
N LYS A 197 15.91 -4.56 -3.59
CA LYS A 197 16.05 -3.82 -2.34
C LYS A 197 16.81 -2.52 -2.65
N VAL A 198 16.19 -1.36 -2.41
CA VAL A 198 16.72 -0.04 -2.79
C VAL A 198 17.07 0.76 -1.55
N GLY A 199 18.27 1.32 -1.50
CA GLY A 199 18.73 2.18 -0.40
C GLY A 199 18.93 3.62 -0.89
N VAL A 200 18.28 4.57 -0.22
CA VAL A 200 18.46 6.01 -0.52
C VAL A 200 19.46 6.60 0.46
N VAL A 201 20.59 7.06 -0.06
CA VAL A 201 21.68 7.68 0.68
C VAL A 201 21.60 9.19 0.50
N LYS A 202 21.21 9.91 1.56
CA LYS A 202 21.12 11.38 1.58
C LYS A 202 22.37 12.01 2.18
N GLN A 203 22.56 13.31 1.95
CA GLN A 203 23.60 14.09 2.61
C GLN A 203 23.22 14.34 4.08
N THR A 204 24.14 14.10 5.01
CA THR A 204 23.89 14.23 6.46
C THR A 204 24.09 15.65 6.99
N GLU A 205 24.73 16.52 6.20
CA GLU A 205 25.04 17.91 6.54
C GLU A 205 24.65 18.84 5.39
N THR A 206 24.11 20.01 5.72
CA THR A 206 23.75 21.09 4.79
C THR A 206 24.94 22.00 4.50
N ALA A 207 24.78 22.91 3.53
CA ALA A 207 25.88 23.75 3.07
C ALA A 207 26.33 24.81 4.10
N ALA A 208 25.40 25.45 4.84
CA ALA A 208 25.80 26.44 5.84
C ALA A 208 26.37 25.76 7.09
N ILE A 209 25.72 24.71 7.61
CA ILE A 209 26.25 23.91 8.74
C ILE A 209 27.67 23.42 8.45
N LYS A 210 27.91 22.86 7.26
CA LYS A 210 29.26 22.40 6.89
C LYS A 210 30.28 23.54 6.80
N ALA A 211 29.90 24.71 6.30
CA ALA A 211 30.79 25.86 6.21
C ALA A 211 31.25 26.36 7.60
N HIS A 212 30.39 26.20 8.62
CA HIS A 212 30.67 26.54 10.02
C HIS A 212 31.21 25.37 10.86
N GLY A 213 31.12 24.13 10.36
CA GLY A 213 31.54 22.90 11.05
C GLY A 213 33.02 22.53 10.90
N SER A 214 33.43 21.48 11.62
CA SER A 214 34.79 20.92 11.56
C SER A 214 35.15 20.35 10.17
N ASN A 215 34.18 19.80 9.44
CA ASN A 215 34.35 19.21 8.10
C ASN A 215 34.31 20.23 6.94
N ARG A 216 34.60 21.51 7.18
CA ARG A 216 34.50 22.58 6.17
C ARG A 216 35.27 22.34 4.86
N VAL A 217 36.36 21.55 4.91
CA VAL A 217 37.24 21.27 3.74
C VAL A 217 36.93 19.92 3.07
N GLY A 218 36.31 18.97 3.78
CA GLY A 218 36.10 17.60 3.29
C GLY A 218 34.95 17.46 2.28
N PRO A 219 34.67 16.24 1.77
CA PRO A 219 33.41 15.96 1.08
C PRO A 219 32.23 16.07 2.05
N PHE A 220 31.01 16.28 1.53
CA PHE A 220 29.81 16.18 2.37
C PHE A 220 29.66 14.77 2.95
N GLY A 221 29.30 14.68 4.23
CA GLY A 221 28.88 13.44 4.89
C GLY A 221 27.63 12.83 4.22
N ARG A 222 27.56 11.49 4.22
CA ARG A 222 26.48 10.70 3.62
C ARG A 222 26.15 9.50 4.48
N GLY A 223 24.87 9.18 4.58
CA GLY A 223 24.36 8.02 5.29
C GLY A 223 23.16 7.43 4.58
N LEU A 224 22.91 6.14 4.80
CA LEU A 224 21.65 5.52 4.39
C LEU A 224 20.51 6.20 5.16
N SER A 225 19.61 6.86 4.45
CA SER A 225 18.48 7.59 5.03
C SER A 225 17.21 6.76 5.06
N ALA A 226 17.05 5.83 4.11
CA ALA A 226 15.90 4.95 4.01
C ALA A 226 16.24 3.71 3.17
N LEU A 227 15.56 2.61 3.48
CA LEU A 227 15.64 1.33 2.77
C LEU A 227 14.23 0.95 2.30
N TYR A 228 14.11 0.36 1.12
CA TYR A 228 12.82 0.05 0.50
C TYR A 228 12.84 -1.35 -0.14
N THR A 229 11.80 -2.13 0.15
CA THR A 229 11.43 -3.37 -0.53
C THR A 229 9.94 -3.33 -0.87
N LYS A 230 9.42 -4.37 -1.53
CA LYS A 230 8.03 -4.38 -2.04
C LYS A 230 7.00 -4.33 -0.90
N ALA A 231 7.27 -5.00 0.23
CA ALA A 231 6.39 -4.98 1.41
C ALA A 231 6.49 -3.67 2.22
N THR A 232 7.66 -3.03 2.26
CA THR A 232 7.92 -1.85 3.10
C THR A 232 7.61 -0.51 2.42
N LEU A 233 7.40 -0.51 1.09
CA LEU A 233 7.29 0.69 0.25
C LEU A 233 6.20 1.68 0.66
N GLU A 234 5.01 1.19 1.03
CA GLU A 234 3.85 2.06 1.34
C GLU A 234 3.91 2.67 2.75
N ALA A 235 4.73 2.12 3.65
CA ALA A 235 4.96 2.67 4.98
C ALA A 235 6.04 3.76 5.00
N ALA A 236 6.77 3.99 3.91
CA ALA A 236 8.00 4.79 3.90
C ALA A 236 7.80 6.26 3.48
N GLU A 237 8.53 7.18 4.15
CA GLU A 237 8.33 8.64 4.15
C GLU A 237 8.23 9.29 2.76
N ASP A 238 9.28 9.17 1.94
CA ASP A 238 9.37 9.86 0.65
C ASP A 238 8.41 9.30 -0.41
N VAL A 239 7.98 8.03 -0.28
CA VAL A 239 7.46 7.23 -1.39
C VAL A 239 6.02 6.74 -1.18
N GLY A 240 5.64 6.41 0.06
CA GLY A 240 4.32 5.87 0.40
C GLY A 240 3.17 6.84 0.16
N GLY A 241 1.98 6.29 -0.12
CA GLY A 241 0.71 7.02 -0.14
C GLY A 241 0.51 8.04 -1.28
N LYS A 242 1.36 8.04 -2.31
CA LYS A 242 1.37 9.07 -3.39
C LYS A 242 0.79 8.65 -4.74
N GLU A 243 0.35 7.40 -4.92
CA GLU A 243 -0.32 6.95 -6.16
C GLU A 243 -1.60 6.16 -5.82
N GLU A 244 -2.74 6.64 -6.30
CA GLU A 244 -4.09 6.09 -6.08
C GLU A 244 -4.34 4.76 -6.83
N GLY A 245 -3.34 4.22 -7.54
CA GLY A 245 -3.49 3.12 -8.50
C GLY A 245 -3.33 1.70 -7.96
N CYS A 246 -2.98 1.50 -6.68
CA CYS A 246 -2.80 0.18 -6.05
C CYS A 246 -3.53 0.06 -4.70
N GLY A 247 -4.76 0.60 -4.62
CA GLY A 247 -5.45 0.84 -3.35
C GLY A 247 -5.98 -0.40 -2.59
N ALA A 248 -6.22 -1.51 -3.29
CA ALA A 248 -6.97 -2.66 -2.73
C ALA A 248 -6.12 -3.88 -2.35
N GLU A 249 -4.90 -4.01 -2.87
CA GLU A 249 -4.05 -5.19 -2.62
C GLU A 249 -3.15 -4.99 -1.39
N SER A 250 -3.03 -6.07 -0.61
CA SER A 250 -2.08 -6.17 0.50
C SER A 250 -0.70 -6.54 -0.03
N ASN A 251 0.34 -6.03 0.64
CA ASN A 251 1.74 -6.25 0.37
C ASN A 251 2.41 -6.96 1.55
N TYR A 252 1.84 -8.08 2.04
CA TYR A 252 2.39 -8.78 3.21
C TYR A 252 3.86 -9.18 3.00
N LEU A 253 4.65 -8.98 4.05
CA LEU A 253 5.90 -9.70 4.29
C LEU A 253 5.55 -11.00 5.02
N VAL A 254 5.82 -12.16 4.43
CA VAL A 254 5.54 -13.47 5.04
C VAL A 254 6.84 -14.21 5.36
N SER A 255 7.10 -14.43 6.64
CA SER A 255 8.18 -15.28 7.12
C SER A 255 7.69 -16.73 7.25
N VAL A 256 8.49 -17.67 6.74
CA VAL A 256 8.22 -19.11 6.79
C VAL A 256 9.41 -19.83 7.42
N VAL A 257 9.14 -20.58 8.48
CA VAL A 257 10.08 -21.49 9.17
C VAL A 257 9.46 -22.89 9.16
N GLU A 258 10.26 -23.94 9.00
CA GLU A 258 9.76 -25.32 9.11
C GLU A 258 10.59 -26.17 10.08
N LYS A 259 9.96 -27.25 10.56
CA LYS A 259 10.60 -28.33 11.29
C LYS A 259 10.17 -29.65 10.68
N VAL A 260 11.13 -30.49 10.30
CA VAL A 260 10.86 -31.83 9.77
C VAL A 260 10.31 -32.71 10.88
N LEU A 261 9.22 -33.41 10.61
CA LEU A 261 8.63 -34.38 11.53
C LEU A 261 9.14 -35.78 11.17
N ASP A 262 10.27 -36.16 11.76
CA ASP A 262 10.83 -37.50 11.58
C ASP A 262 9.91 -38.55 12.24
N VAL A 263 9.22 -39.32 11.39
CA VAL A 263 8.49 -40.51 11.82
C VAL A 263 9.50 -41.60 12.17
N SER A 264 9.91 -41.62 13.43
CA SER A 264 10.70 -42.69 14.02
C SER A 264 10.01 -44.06 13.82
N GLY A 265 10.52 -44.87 12.89
CA GLY A 265 10.21 -46.31 12.85
C GLY A 265 9.72 -46.93 11.54
N SER A 266 9.56 -46.20 10.43
CA SER A 266 9.28 -46.86 9.13
C SER A 266 10.09 -46.32 7.97
N VAL A 267 11.01 -47.16 7.45
CA VAL A 267 11.70 -46.93 6.17
C VAL A 267 10.71 -47.18 5.03
N SER A 268 9.97 -46.15 4.62
CA SER A 268 9.22 -46.15 3.37
C SER A 268 9.98 -45.34 2.32
N ASN A 269 10.45 -46.01 1.27
CA ASN A 269 11.23 -45.40 0.17
C ASN A 269 10.39 -44.51 -0.79
N PHE A 270 9.28 -43.94 -0.31
CA PHE A 270 8.45 -42.98 -1.04
C PHE A 270 8.69 -41.58 -0.49
N GLY A 271 9.57 -40.83 -1.18
CA GLY A 271 10.19 -39.62 -0.66
C GLY A 271 9.23 -38.45 -0.42
N GLY A 272 8.96 -38.16 0.85
CA GLY A 272 8.34 -36.92 1.30
C GLY A 272 8.14 -36.93 2.81
N ALA A 273 8.89 -36.10 3.54
CA ALA A 273 8.66 -35.93 4.96
C ALA A 273 7.47 -34.99 5.20
N ASN A 274 6.62 -35.35 6.15
CA ASN A 274 5.69 -34.41 6.78
C ASN A 274 6.52 -33.37 7.54
N VAL A 275 6.02 -32.14 7.57
CA VAL A 275 6.69 -31.03 8.26
C VAL A 275 5.68 -30.29 9.10
N ARG A 276 6.16 -29.62 10.12
CA ARG A 276 5.43 -28.55 10.78
C ARG A 276 5.95 -27.21 10.28
N ILE A 277 5.05 -26.28 10.00
CA ILE A 277 5.37 -24.98 9.43
C ILE A 277 4.89 -23.90 10.40
N GLY A 278 5.79 -23.00 10.78
CA GLY A 278 5.49 -21.75 11.46
C GLY A 278 5.49 -20.60 10.46
N ILE A 279 4.46 -19.77 10.50
CA ILE A 279 4.28 -18.63 9.60
C ILE A 279 3.98 -17.37 10.40
N VAL A 280 4.61 -16.26 10.02
CA VAL A 280 4.22 -14.90 10.42
C VAL A 280 4.09 -14.02 9.19
N GLY A 281 2.92 -13.44 8.97
CA GLY A 281 2.64 -12.48 7.89
C GLY A 281 2.37 -11.09 8.44
N VAL A 282 3.08 -10.08 7.96
CA VAL A 282 2.95 -8.69 8.43
C VAL A 282 2.62 -7.76 7.27
N GLU A 283 1.54 -6.99 7.39
CA GLU A 283 1.23 -5.87 6.51
C GLU A 283 1.73 -4.57 7.16
N ILE A 284 2.96 -4.17 6.80
CA ILE A 284 3.64 -3.01 7.41
C ILE A 284 2.84 -1.71 7.20
N SER A 285 2.07 -1.61 6.11
CA SER A 285 1.28 -0.41 5.83
C SER A 285 0.00 -0.27 6.65
N THR A 286 -0.54 -1.35 7.25
CA THR A 286 -1.79 -1.29 8.04
C THR A 286 -1.66 -1.78 9.48
N GLY A 287 -0.54 -2.40 9.86
CA GLY A 287 -0.33 -2.97 11.19
C GLY A 287 -1.08 -4.29 11.43
N ASP A 288 -1.47 -5.01 10.38
CA ASP A 288 -2.05 -6.35 10.52
C ASP A 288 -0.94 -7.40 10.65
N VAL A 289 -1.06 -8.31 11.61
CA VAL A 289 -0.08 -9.37 11.89
C VAL A 289 -0.78 -10.70 12.02
N VAL A 290 -0.53 -11.59 11.07
CA VAL A 290 -1.04 -12.96 11.04
C VAL A 290 0.05 -13.88 11.57
N TYR A 291 -0.30 -14.83 12.44
CA TYR A 291 0.63 -15.89 12.86
C TYR A 291 -0.07 -17.25 12.87
N GLY A 292 0.69 -18.33 12.70
CA GLY A 292 0.15 -19.68 12.80
C GLY A 292 1.21 -20.76 12.79
N GLU A 293 0.87 -21.92 13.33
CA GLU A 293 1.67 -23.14 13.26
C GLU A 293 0.73 -24.30 12.87
N PHE A 294 1.10 -25.07 11.84
CA PHE A 294 0.32 -26.22 11.37
C PHE A 294 1.21 -27.33 10.79
N ASP A 295 0.71 -28.56 10.85
CA ASP A 295 1.31 -29.72 10.20
C ASP A 295 0.89 -29.77 8.71
N ASP A 296 1.84 -29.97 7.79
CA ASP A 296 1.58 -30.03 6.36
C ASP A 296 2.22 -31.27 5.70
N GLY A 297 1.51 -31.82 4.72
CA GLY A 297 1.89 -33.04 4.00
C GLY A 297 2.90 -32.78 2.89
N VAL A 298 3.26 -33.84 2.18
CA VAL A 298 4.26 -33.82 1.08
C VAL A 298 3.93 -32.81 -0.02
N MET A 299 2.64 -32.56 -0.28
CA MET A 299 2.17 -31.63 -1.32
C MET A 299 2.17 -30.16 -0.88
N ARG A 300 2.41 -29.85 0.40
CA ARG A 300 2.42 -28.48 0.96
C ARG A 300 1.13 -27.67 0.69
N SER A 301 -0.01 -28.34 0.71
CA SER A 301 -1.31 -27.75 0.38
C SER A 301 -1.80 -26.73 1.42
N GLY A 302 -1.36 -26.87 2.68
CA GLY A 302 -1.63 -25.87 3.72
C GLY A 302 -0.87 -24.58 3.44
N LEU A 303 0.45 -24.69 3.25
CA LEU A 303 1.32 -23.57 2.90
C LEU A 303 0.88 -22.86 1.61
N GLU A 304 0.51 -23.61 0.57
CA GLU A 304 -0.01 -23.04 -0.68
C GLU A 304 -1.28 -22.20 -0.45
N ALA A 305 -2.21 -22.70 0.37
CA ALA A 305 -3.44 -21.97 0.72
C ALA A 305 -3.14 -20.67 1.49
N VAL A 306 -2.20 -20.69 2.44
CA VAL A 306 -1.79 -19.49 3.20
C VAL A 306 -1.15 -18.45 2.29
N VAL A 307 -0.22 -18.87 1.42
CA VAL A 307 0.48 -17.98 0.49
C VAL A 307 -0.50 -17.36 -0.52
N LEU A 308 -1.48 -18.11 -1.02
CA LEU A 308 -2.52 -17.56 -1.90
C LEU A 308 -3.53 -16.66 -1.17
N SER A 309 -3.84 -16.93 0.10
CA SER A 309 -4.74 -16.13 0.94
C SER A 309 -4.13 -14.77 1.30
N LEU A 310 -2.85 -14.77 1.73
CA LEU A 310 -2.13 -13.55 2.10
C LEU A 310 -1.57 -12.79 0.89
N ALA A 311 -1.33 -13.45 -0.24
CA ALA A 311 -0.76 -12.87 -1.46
C ALA A 311 0.51 -12.01 -1.19
N PRO A 312 1.57 -12.57 -0.57
CA PRO A 312 2.70 -11.80 -0.08
C PRO A 312 3.47 -11.08 -1.19
N ALA A 313 3.88 -9.84 -0.89
CA ALA A 313 4.80 -9.08 -1.73
C ALA A 313 6.27 -9.49 -1.53
N GLU A 314 6.59 -10.02 -0.35
CA GLU A 314 7.93 -10.45 0.04
C GLU A 314 7.85 -11.70 0.93
N LEU A 315 8.73 -12.66 0.69
CA LEU A 315 8.84 -13.92 1.43
C LEU A 315 10.22 -14.00 2.11
N LEU A 316 10.22 -14.18 3.42
CA LEU A 316 11.42 -14.35 4.24
C LEU A 316 11.57 -15.83 4.64
N LEU A 317 12.56 -16.49 4.04
CA LEU A 317 12.74 -17.94 4.13
C LEU A 317 13.77 -18.29 5.21
N GLY A 318 13.29 -18.85 6.32
CA GLY A 318 14.11 -19.31 7.44
C GLY A 318 14.80 -20.63 7.13
N GLN A 319 16.10 -20.59 6.88
CA GLN A 319 16.89 -21.79 6.58
C GLN A 319 17.29 -22.54 7.86
N PRO A 320 17.30 -23.89 7.84
CA PRO A 320 17.09 -24.77 6.68
C PRO A 320 15.61 -25.05 6.34
N LEU A 321 15.29 -25.12 5.05
CA LEU A 321 13.99 -25.58 4.52
C LEU A 321 14.14 -26.87 3.71
N SER A 322 13.08 -27.68 3.64
CA SER A 322 13.03 -28.85 2.75
C SER A 322 12.86 -28.45 1.29
N LYS A 323 13.41 -29.28 0.39
CA LYS A 323 13.38 -29.05 -1.06
C LYS A 323 11.97 -28.92 -1.64
N GLN A 324 10.97 -29.56 -1.02
CA GLN A 324 9.56 -29.44 -1.39
C GLN A 324 9.03 -28.04 -1.08
N THR A 325 9.25 -27.55 0.14
CA THR A 325 8.83 -26.21 0.59
C THR A 325 9.52 -25.12 -0.23
N GLU A 326 10.85 -25.20 -0.37
CA GLU A 326 11.62 -24.23 -1.13
C GLU A 326 11.17 -24.18 -2.61
N LYS A 327 10.93 -25.35 -3.23
CA LYS A 327 10.42 -25.43 -4.61
C LYS A 327 9.03 -24.80 -4.76
N LEU A 328 8.11 -24.99 -3.81
CA LEU A 328 6.79 -24.37 -3.83
C LEU A 328 6.92 -22.83 -3.78
N LEU A 329 7.68 -22.32 -2.81
CA LEU A 329 7.83 -20.87 -2.59
C LEU A 329 8.60 -20.19 -3.73
N MET A 330 9.62 -20.84 -4.29
CA MET A 330 10.32 -20.40 -5.50
C MET A 330 9.42 -20.40 -6.74
N ALA A 331 8.54 -21.40 -6.90
CA ALA A 331 7.58 -21.45 -7.99
C ALA A 331 6.52 -20.35 -7.85
N TYR A 332 6.02 -20.11 -6.63
CA TYR A 332 5.12 -18.99 -6.34
C TYR A 332 5.78 -17.65 -6.64
N ALA A 333 7.03 -17.43 -6.20
CA ALA A 333 7.78 -16.19 -6.43
C ALA A 333 8.40 -16.06 -7.84
N GLY A 334 7.95 -16.86 -8.81
CA GLY A 334 8.42 -16.79 -10.18
C GLY A 334 8.09 -15.47 -10.90
N PRO A 335 8.56 -15.29 -12.15
CA PRO A 335 8.45 -14.01 -12.88
C PRO A 335 7.03 -13.47 -13.08
N ALA A 336 6.00 -14.33 -12.94
CA ALA A 336 4.59 -13.95 -13.09
C ALA A 336 4.01 -13.24 -11.85
N SER A 337 4.45 -13.59 -10.64
CA SER A 337 3.99 -12.97 -9.39
C SER A 337 4.89 -11.80 -8.96
N ASN A 338 6.17 -11.83 -9.36
CA ASN A 338 7.16 -10.80 -9.07
C ASN A 338 7.24 -10.52 -7.54
N VAL A 339 7.26 -11.60 -6.76
CA VAL A 339 7.38 -11.59 -5.30
C VAL A 339 8.86 -11.65 -4.94
N ARG A 340 9.27 -10.84 -3.97
CA ARG A 340 10.67 -10.79 -3.54
C ARG A 340 10.95 -11.97 -2.60
N LEU A 341 12.07 -12.66 -2.81
CA LEU A 341 12.59 -13.67 -1.89
C LEU A 341 13.78 -13.10 -1.11
N GLU A 342 13.83 -13.36 0.20
CA GLU A 342 14.99 -13.13 1.05
C GLU A 342 15.23 -14.38 1.92
N HIS A 343 16.48 -14.86 1.97
CA HIS A 343 16.86 -16.01 2.79
C HIS A 343 17.57 -15.53 4.06
N ALA A 344 17.25 -16.14 5.20
CA ALA A 344 17.88 -15.86 6.48
C ALA A 344 18.16 -17.17 7.24
N SER A 345 19.30 -17.25 7.95
CA SER A 345 19.60 -18.40 8.80
C SER A 345 18.82 -18.33 10.12
N CYS A 346 18.25 -19.47 10.52
CA CYS A 346 17.63 -19.67 11.83
C CYS A 346 18.59 -20.24 12.89
N ASP A 347 19.89 -20.37 12.60
CA ASP A 347 20.83 -21.10 13.47
C ASP A 347 20.95 -20.54 14.89
N CYS A 348 20.70 -19.24 15.03
CA CYS A 348 20.68 -18.45 16.25
C CYS A 348 19.40 -18.59 17.11
N PHE A 349 18.37 -19.29 16.62
CA PHE A 349 17.10 -19.47 17.34
C PHE A 349 16.99 -20.80 18.07
N LYS A 350 18.05 -21.61 18.03
CA LYS A 350 18.20 -22.82 18.85
C LYS A 350 18.21 -22.44 20.34
N ASP A 351 17.81 -23.39 21.18
CA ASP A 351 17.91 -23.31 22.64
C ASP A 351 17.25 -22.07 23.28
N GLY A 352 16.21 -21.51 22.64
CA GLY A 352 15.40 -20.41 23.16
C GLY A 352 15.76 -19.01 22.64
N GLY A 353 16.81 -18.87 21.84
CA GLY A 353 17.29 -17.56 21.35
C GLY A 353 16.25 -16.73 20.57
N ALA A 354 15.21 -17.35 19.99
CA ALA A 354 14.09 -16.63 19.39
C ALA A 354 13.25 -15.85 20.42
N LEU A 355 13.02 -16.43 21.60
CA LEU A 355 12.29 -15.75 22.67
C LEU A 355 13.11 -14.60 23.25
N GLU A 356 14.41 -14.82 23.49
CA GLU A 356 15.33 -13.77 23.96
C GLU A 356 15.34 -12.56 23.01
N ASP A 357 15.50 -12.80 21.70
CA ASP A 357 15.45 -11.75 20.67
C ASP A 357 14.15 -10.94 20.71
N VAL A 358 13.00 -11.62 20.80
CA VAL A 358 11.68 -10.98 20.83
C VAL A 358 11.52 -10.17 22.13
N MET A 359 11.85 -10.74 23.29
CA MET A 359 11.77 -10.07 24.58
C MET A 359 12.71 -8.85 24.63
N SER A 360 13.89 -8.92 24.02
CA SER A 360 14.85 -7.80 23.93
C SER A 360 14.33 -6.57 23.16
N LEU A 361 13.25 -6.69 22.38
CA LEU A 361 12.52 -5.55 21.82
C LEU A 361 11.48 -4.99 22.78
N TYR A 362 10.72 -5.85 23.47
CA TYR A 362 9.73 -5.42 24.45
C TYR A 362 10.39 -4.71 25.63
N GLU A 363 11.51 -5.20 26.13
CA GLU A 363 12.29 -4.57 27.20
C GLU A 363 12.77 -3.17 26.82
N LYS A 364 13.30 -2.99 25.61
CA LYS A 364 13.76 -1.67 25.12
C LYS A 364 12.61 -0.66 24.99
N MET A 365 11.41 -1.11 24.63
CA MET A 365 10.24 -0.22 24.64
C MET A 365 9.83 0.18 26.05
N VAL A 366 9.94 -0.73 27.03
CA VAL A 366 9.66 -0.42 28.43
C VAL A 366 10.67 0.61 28.95
N GLU A 367 11.95 0.49 28.61
CA GLU A 367 12.98 1.49 28.93
C GLU A 367 12.74 2.85 28.24
N ASP A 368 12.45 2.87 26.94
CA ASP A 368 12.15 4.10 26.18
C ASP A 368 10.92 4.84 26.77
N ASN A 369 9.87 4.11 27.18
CA ASN A 369 8.68 4.71 27.79
C ASN A 369 8.90 5.18 29.23
N LEU A 370 9.72 4.47 30.03
CA LEU A 370 10.03 4.82 31.42
C LEU A 370 10.90 6.07 31.55
N ALA A 371 11.67 6.41 30.51
CA ALA A 371 12.51 7.62 30.50
C ALA A 371 11.68 8.92 30.46
N ASP A 372 10.48 8.89 29.86
CA ASP A 372 9.73 10.11 29.53
C ASP A 372 8.53 10.42 30.46
N ASN A 373 7.97 9.47 31.23
CA ASN A 373 6.86 9.76 32.16
C ASN A 373 6.80 8.89 33.44
N VAL A 374 6.73 9.53 34.61
CA VAL A 374 6.71 8.89 35.95
C VAL A 374 5.31 8.37 36.37
N ASN A 375 4.25 8.70 35.65
CA ASN A 375 2.87 8.35 36.01
C ASN A 375 2.09 7.71 34.85
N GLN A 376 1.91 6.38 34.90
CA GLN A 376 0.63 5.71 34.57
C GLN A 376 0.67 4.20 34.87
N LEU A 377 -0.17 3.73 35.80
CA LEU A 377 -0.36 2.29 36.05
C LEU A 377 -1.29 1.59 35.04
N ALA A 378 -1.97 2.35 34.17
CA ALA A 378 -2.97 1.80 33.24
C ALA A 378 -2.31 1.06 32.05
N GLU A 379 -1.31 1.68 31.40
CA GLU A 379 -0.64 1.16 30.19
C GLU A 379 0.11 -0.16 30.44
N ALA A 380 0.61 -0.35 31.66
CA ALA A 380 1.20 -1.60 32.13
C ALA A 380 0.24 -2.81 32.04
N THR A 381 -1.07 -2.59 31.87
CA THR A 381 -2.07 -3.67 31.74
C THR A 381 -2.18 -4.17 30.30
N GLU A 382 -2.22 -3.28 29.30
CA GLU A 382 -2.32 -3.67 27.89
C GLU A 382 -0.99 -4.21 27.35
N GLN A 383 0.15 -3.61 27.75
CA GLN A 383 1.47 -4.13 27.38
C GLN A 383 1.71 -5.54 27.94
N ARG A 384 1.24 -5.83 29.17
CA ARG A 384 1.25 -7.20 29.72
C ARG A 384 0.39 -8.17 28.90
N ASN A 385 -0.76 -7.74 28.39
CA ASN A 385 -1.60 -8.58 27.54
C ASN A 385 -0.93 -8.89 26.18
N SER A 386 -0.25 -7.91 25.57
CA SER A 386 0.53 -8.13 24.34
C SER A 386 1.70 -9.10 24.56
N ILE A 387 2.46 -8.92 25.66
CA ILE A 387 3.53 -9.86 26.04
C ILE A 387 2.97 -11.25 26.32
N GLN A 388 1.83 -11.37 27.01
CA GLN A 388 1.17 -12.66 27.25
C GLN A 388 0.71 -13.33 25.94
N GLY A 389 0.26 -12.54 24.95
CA GLY A 389 -0.07 -13.03 23.62
C GLY A 389 1.15 -13.65 22.91
N VAL A 390 2.31 -12.99 22.98
CA VAL A 390 3.58 -13.50 22.44
C VAL A 390 4.06 -14.75 23.18
N LEU A 391 3.99 -14.76 24.52
CA LEU A 391 4.35 -15.92 25.35
C LEU A 391 3.45 -17.14 25.11
N ASN A 392 2.23 -16.93 24.60
CA ASN A 392 1.29 -17.99 24.24
C ASN A 392 1.43 -18.45 22.77
N MET A 393 2.33 -17.88 21.96
CA MET A 393 2.50 -18.30 20.57
C MET A 393 3.23 -19.65 20.45
N PRO A 394 2.91 -20.47 19.43
CA PRO A 394 3.67 -21.68 19.11
C PRO A 394 5.14 -21.41 18.75
N ASP A 395 6.03 -22.35 19.09
CA ASP A 395 7.49 -22.20 18.94
C ASP A 395 7.95 -21.81 17.52
N LEU A 396 7.37 -22.38 16.47
CA LEU A 396 7.80 -22.08 15.09
C LEU A 396 7.22 -20.75 14.61
N ALA A 397 6.04 -20.37 15.08
CA ALA A 397 5.49 -19.03 14.85
C ALA A 397 6.35 -17.96 15.55
N LEU A 398 6.84 -18.24 16.76
CA LEU A 398 7.76 -17.36 17.49
C LEU A 398 9.12 -17.20 16.76
N GLN A 399 9.67 -18.29 16.20
CA GLN A 399 10.87 -18.21 15.36
C GLN A 399 10.65 -17.38 14.08
N ALA A 400 9.50 -17.55 13.42
CA ALA A 400 9.11 -16.73 12.27
C ALA A 400 8.90 -15.24 12.66
N LEU A 401 8.42 -14.95 13.87
CA LEU A 401 8.34 -13.59 14.40
C LEU A 401 9.73 -12.99 14.63
N ALA A 402 10.65 -13.74 15.26
CA ALA A 402 12.02 -13.30 15.52
C ALA A 402 12.79 -12.98 14.22
N LEU A 403 12.63 -13.81 13.17
CA LEU A 403 13.09 -13.49 11.81
C LEU A 403 12.52 -12.17 11.29
N THR A 404 11.20 -12.01 11.38
CA THR A 404 10.49 -10.83 10.89
C THR A 404 10.95 -9.55 11.60
N ILE A 405 11.11 -9.62 12.92
CA ILE A 405 11.70 -8.57 13.77
C ILE A 405 13.07 -8.13 13.24
N ARG A 406 13.99 -9.08 13.04
CA ARG A 406 15.36 -8.78 12.57
C ARG A 406 15.39 -8.17 11.17
N HIS A 407 14.48 -8.60 10.29
CA HIS A 407 14.35 -8.02 8.97
C HIS A 407 13.80 -6.58 9.06
N LEU A 408 12.67 -6.36 9.74
CA LEU A 408 12.02 -5.03 9.86
C LEU A 408 12.89 -4.00 10.60
N LYS A 409 13.75 -4.43 11.52
CA LYS A 409 14.72 -3.57 12.22
C LYS A 409 15.73 -2.89 11.29
N GLN A 410 15.97 -3.45 10.09
CA GLN A 410 16.81 -2.80 9.06
C GLN A 410 16.12 -1.60 8.40
N PHE A 411 14.79 -1.50 8.54
CA PHE A 411 13.94 -0.47 7.96
C PHE A 411 13.38 0.53 9.00
N GLY A 412 13.49 0.21 10.30
CA GLY A 412 12.93 1.02 11.40
C GLY A 412 11.44 0.78 11.66
N PHE A 413 10.89 -0.35 11.18
CA PHE A 413 9.47 -0.70 11.28
C PHE A 413 9.17 -1.77 12.34
N GLU A 414 10.16 -2.21 13.13
CA GLU A 414 10.00 -3.22 14.17
C GLU A 414 8.98 -2.83 15.25
N ARG A 415 8.75 -1.52 15.47
CA ARG A 415 7.85 -1.01 16.52
C ARG A 415 6.42 -1.54 16.42
N ILE A 416 5.95 -1.81 15.20
CA ILE A 416 4.57 -2.27 14.96
C ILE A 416 4.29 -3.62 15.62
N LEU A 417 5.31 -4.46 15.77
CA LEU A 417 5.18 -5.79 16.37
C LEU A 417 5.07 -5.73 17.90
N CYS A 418 5.55 -4.65 18.53
CA CYS A 418 5.51 -4.51 19.98
C CYS A 418 4.26 -3.76 20.47
N CYS A 419 3.86 -2.71 19.76
CA CYS A 419 2.65 -1.91 20.02
C CYS A 419 1.93 -1.65 18.69
N GLY A 420 0.61 -1.85 18.64
CA GLY A 420 -0.19 -1.55 17.45
C GLY A 420 -0.46 -2.69 16.48
N ALA A 421 0.26 -3.82 16.56
CA ALA A 421 -0.08 -5.00 15.77
C ALA A 421 -1.41 -5.60 16.20
N SER A 422 -2.36 -5.73 15.26
CA SER A 422 -3.52 -6.61 15.42
C SER A 422 -3.07 -8.05 15.19
N PHE A 423 -2.56 -8.72 16.23
CA PHE A 423 -2.15 -10.13 16.18
C PHE A 423 -3.38 -11.04 16.00
N ARG A 424 -3.51 -11.67 14.83
CA ARG A 424 -4.55 -12.67 14.52
C ARG A 424 -3.94 -14.04 14.24
N SER A 425 -4.55 -15.07 14.83
CA SER A 425 -4.18 -16.46 14.54
C SER A 425 -4.82 -16.91 13.23
N LEU A 426 -4.01 -17.54 12.37
CA LEU A 426 -4.41 -18.10 11.08
C LEU A 426 -5.41 -19.26 11.21
N SER A 427 -5.38 -20.01 12.31
CA SER A 427 -6.18 -21.22 12.51
C SER A 427 -7.24 -21.03 13.59
N SER A 428 -8.14 -20.07 13.35
CA SER A 428 -9.30 -19.86 14.20
C SER A 428 -10.38 -20.92 13.95
N ARG A 429 -10.90 -21.56 15.01
CA ARG A 429 -12.10 -22.44 14.92
C ARG A 429 -13.37 -21.68 14.51
N VAL A 430 -13.31 -20.35 14.44
CA VAL A 430 -14.41 -19.44 14.11
C VAL A 430 -14.55 -19.25 12.59
N GLU A 431 -13.60 -19.72 11.78
CA GLU A 431 -13.54 -19.45 10.33
C GLU A 431 -13.55 -20.73 9.48
N MET A 432 -14.11 -20.63 8.26
CA MET A 432 -14.22 -21.73 7.30
C MET A 432 -12.90 -21.93 6.55
N ASN A 433 -12.33 -23.12 6.65
CA ASN A 433 -11.12 -23.48 5.92
C ASN A 433 -11.38 -23.59 4.41
N LEU A 434 -10.76 -22.70 3.62
CA LEU A 434 -10.80 -22.72 2.15
C LEU A 434 -9.42 -23.10 1.59
N SER A 435 -9.36 -24.13 0.75
CA SER A 435 -8.10 -24.53 0.10
C SER A 435 -7.71 -23.57 -1.03
N ALA A 436 -6.41 -23.55 -1.36
CA ALA A 436 -5.85 -22.91 -2.55
C ALA A 436 -6.69 -23.14 -3.82
N ASN A 437 -6.96 -24.42 -4.11
CA ASN A 437 -7.76 -24.84 -5.25
C ASN A 437 -9.23 -24.39 -5.13
N THR A 438 -9.81 -24.39 -3.93
CA THR A 438 -11.18 -23.88 -3.70
C THR A 438 -11.30 -22.40 -4.07
N LEU A 439 -10.36 -21.56 -3.62
CA LEU A 439 -10.36 -20.12 -3.89
C LEU A 439 -10.25 -19.81 -5.40
N GLN A 440 -9.46 -20.58 -6.14
CA GLN A 440 -9.30 -20.44 -7.59
C GLN A 440 -10.50 -21.00 -8.39
N GLN A 441 -10.96 -22.22 -8.06
CA GLN A 441 -12.03 -22.90 -8.80
C GLN A 441 -13.41 -22.28 -8.60
N LEU A 442 -13.64 -21.60 -7.47
CA LEU A 442 -14.85 -20.83 -7.21
C LEU A 442 -14.74 -19.35 -7.62
N GLU A 443 -13.59 -18.91 -8.16
CA GLU A 443 -13.37 -17.54 -8.65
C GLU A 443 -13.66 -16.49 -7.56
N ILE A 444 -13.13 -16.75 -6.35
CA ILE A 444 -13.46 -15.97 -5.15
C ILE A 444 -12.88 -14.56 -5.21
N LEU A 445 -11.58 -14.44 -5.53
CA LEU A 445 -10.86 -13.17 -5.56
C LEU A 445 -10.74 -12.60 -6.98
N ARG A 446 -10.39 -13.46 -7.93
CA ARG A 446 -10.13 -13.14 -9.34
C ARG A 446 -10.77 -14.21 -10.23
N ASN A 447 -11.15 -13.85 -11.44
CA ASN A 447 -11.64 -14.80 -12.44
C ASN A 447 -10.46 -15.59 -13.08
N ASN A 448 -10.74 -16.75 -13.69
CA ASN A 448 -9.72 -17.56 -14.37
C ASN A 448 -9.50 -17.19 -15.86
N SER A 449 -10.27 -16.23 -16.40
CA SER A 449 -10.23 -15.84 -17.82
C SER A 449 -9.17 -14.80 -18.16
N ASP A 450 -9.07 -13.72 -17.38
CA ASP A 450 -8.09 -12.63 -17.55
C ASP A 450 -7.36 -12.27 -16.23
N GLY A 451 -7.74 -12.88 -15.10
CA GLY A 451 -7.15 -12.61 -13.80
C GLY A 451 -7.68 -11.34 -13.11
N SER A 452 -8.70 -10.68 -13.68
CA SER A 452 -9.34 -9.50 -13.08
C SER A 452 -10.20 -9.87 -11.87
N GLU A 453 -10.40 -8.89 -10.98
CA GLU A 453 -11.43 -8.94 -9.93
C GLU A 453 -12.86 -8.84 -10.53
N THR A 454 -13.01 -8.24 -11.72
CA THR A 454 -14.31 -8.18 -12.40
C THR A 454 -14.74 -9.57 -12.83
N GLY A 455 -15.91 -10.02 -12.36
CA GLY A 455 -16.37 -11.40 -12.57
C GLY A 455 -15.86 -12.41 -11.53
N SER A 456 -15.28 -11.95 -10.43
CA SER A 456 -15.08 -12.77 -9.22
C SER A 456 -16.21 -12.57 -8.20
N LEU A 457 -16.31 -13.43 -7.19
CA LEU A 457 -17.25 -13.23 -6.07
C LEU A 457 -16.98 -11.90 -5.35
N LEU A 458 -15.71 -11.58 -5.08
CA LEU A 458 -15.31 -10.30 -4.49
C LEU A 458 -15.77 -9.11 -5.33
N GLY A 459 -15.64 -9.17 -6.66
CA GLY A 459 -16.09 -8.12 -7.57
C GLY A 459 -17.61 -7.87 -7.55
N VAL A 460 -18.41 -8.90 -7.23
CA VAL A 460 -19.86 -8.76 -7.03
C VAL A 460 -20.18 -8.20 -5.64
N MET A 461 -19.45 -8.62 -4.61
CA MET A 461 -19.72 -8.23 -3.22
C MET A 461 -19.23 -6.82 -2.86
N ASN A 462 -18.27 -6.27 -3.61
CA ASN A 462 -17.56 -5.05 -3.24
C ASN A 462 -18.26 -3.76 -3.73
N HIS A 463 -19.11 -3.22 -2.87
CA HIS A 463 -19.67 -1.87 -2.93
C HIS A 463 -19.13 -0.96 -1.80
N THR A 464 -17.94 -1.28 -1.27
CA THR A 464 -17.30 -0.44 -0.25
C THR A 464 -16.89 0.91 -0.83
N LEU A 465 -16.95 1.96 -0.01
CA LEU A 465 -16.62 3.33 -0.42
C LEU A 465 -15.19 3.73 -0.04
N THR A 466 -14.51 2.95 0.80
CA THR A 466 -13.17 3.22 1.32
C THR A 466 -12.19 2.09 0.98
N THR A 467 -10.91 2.44 0.78
CA THR A 467 -9.86 1.46 0.44
C THR A 467 -9.66 0.41 1.55
N TYR A 468 -9.71 0.82 2.81
CA TYR A 468 -9.58 -0.06 3.97
C TYR A 468 -10.83 -0.91 4.20
N GLY A 469 -12.03 -0.39 3.90
CA GLY A 469 -13.25 -1.19 3.80
C GLY A 469 -13.12 -2.29 2.74
N SER A 470 -12.65 -1.95 1.54
CA SER A 470 -12.39 -2.94 0.47
C SER A 470 -11.39 -4.02 0.88
N ARG A 471 -10.30 -3.65 1.59
CA ARG A 471 -9.31 -4.61 2.13
C ARG A 471 -9.93 -5.54 3.17
N LEU A 472 -10.73 -5.00 4.09
CA LEU A 472 -11.41 -5.80 5.12
C LEU A 472 -12.46 -6.75 4.50
N LEU A 473 -13.23 -6.28 3.51
CA LEU A 473 -14.20 -7.12 2.81
C LEU A 473 -13.51 -8.28 2.06
N ARG A 474 -12.38 -8.01 1.39
CA ARG A 474 -11.53 -9.06 0.78
C ARG A 474 -11.13 -10.13 1.80
N HIS A 475 -10.74 -9.74 3.02
CA HIS A 475 -10.44 -10.69 4.09
C HIS A 475 -11.68 -11.49 4.53
N TRP A 476 -12.84 -10.84 4.73
CA TRP A 476 -14.08 -11.56 5.06
C TRP A 476 -14.40 -12.60 3.98
N VAL A 477 -14.41 -12.22 2.70
CA VAL A 477 -14.73 -13.11 1.56
C VAL A 477 -13.86 -14.37 1.56
N THR A 478 -12.58 -14.28 1.95
CA THR A 478 -11.65 -15.42 2.04
C THR A 478 -11.69 -16.18 3.37
N HIS A 479 -12.33 -15.63 4.40
CA HIS A 479 -12.44 -16.23 5.74
C HIS A 479 -13.90 -16.18 6.24
N PRO A 480 -14.82 -16.99 5.65
CA PRO A 480 -16.21 -17.05 6.09
C PRO A 480 -16.34 -17.46 7.56
N LEU A 481 -17.32 -16.92 8.28
CA LEU A 481 -17.53 -17.27 9.69
C LEU A 481 -18.22 -18.63 9.84
N CYS A 482 -17.94 -19.31 10.95
CA CYS A 482 -18.64 -20.50 11.41
C CYS A 482 -19.45 -20.26 12.70
N ASP A 483 -19.16 -19.20 13.46
CA ASP A 483 -19.92 -18.87 14.67
C ASP A 483 -21.29 -18.24 14.35
N ARG A 484 -22.36 -18.92 14.76
CA ARG A 484 -23.74 -18.50 14.49
C ARG A 484 -24.07 -17.12 15.06
N ASN A 485 -23.52 -16.76 16.23
CA ASN A 485 -23.86 -15.49 16.89
C ASN A 485 -23.21 -14.31 16.15
N MET A 486 -21.96 -14.47 15.70
CA MET A 486 -21.27 -13.49 14.88
C MET A 486 -21.92 -13.32 13.49
N ILE A 487 -22.32 -14.42 12.84
CA ILE A 487 -23.10 -14.38 11.59
C ILE A 487 -24.44 -13.66 11.82
N THR A 488 -25.16 -14.00 12.89
CA THR A 488 -26.44 -13.34 13.26
C THR A 488 -26.26 -11.84 13.52
N ALA A 489 -25.22 -11.44 14.23
CA ALA A 489 -24.92 -10.03 14.47
C ALA A 489 -24.64 -9.23 13.18
N ARG A 490 -23.97 -9.84 12.18
CA ARG A 490 -23.80 -9.26 10.84
C ARG A 490 -25.13 -9.22 10.06
N LEU A 491 -25.91 -10.31 10.08
CA LEU A 491 -27.25 -10.41 9.47
C LEU A 491 -28.17 -9.27 9.94
N ASP A 492 -28.24 -9.03 11.25
CA ASP A 492 -29.10 -7.99 11.84
C ASP A 492 -28.62 -6.59 11.49
N ALA A 493 -27.30 -6.33 11.59
CA ALA A 493 -26.70 -5.05 11.22
C ALA A 493 -26.98 -4.67 9.76
N VAL A 494 -26.85 -5.62 8.82
CA VAL A 494 -27.14 -5.33 7.41
C VAL A 494 -28.65 -5.19 7.17
N SER A 495 -29.48 -6.03 7.78
CA SER A 495 -30.94 -5.93 7.66
C SER A 495 -31.42 -4.52 8.05
N GLU A 496 -30.90 -3.99 9.16
CA GLU A 496 -31.21 -2.64 9.64
C GLU A 496 -30.74 -1.53 8.68
N ILE A 497 -29.49 -1.60 8.19
CA ILE A 497 -28.99 -0.63 7.20
C ILE A 497 -29.87 -0.67 5.93
N ALA A 498 -30.17 -1.87 5.41
CA ALA A 498 -30.96 -2.05 4.19
C ALA A 498 -32.39 -1.54 4.32
N LEU A 499 -33.05 -1.77 5.47
CA LEU A 499 -34.35 -1.19 5.80
C LEU A 499 -34.29 0.34 5.83
N SER A 500 -33.25 0.92 6.46
CA SER A 500 -33.05 2.37 6.51
C SER A 500 -32.71 3.00 5.15
N MET A 501 -32.39 2.21 4.11
CA MET A 501 -32.27 2.66 2.72
C MET A 501 -33.60 2.58 1.95
N GLY A 502 -34.69 2.11 2.56
CA GLY A 502 -35.98 1.86 1.91
C GLY A 502 -37.02 2.98 2.10
N SER A 503 -36.85 3.82 3.12
CA SER A 503 -37.88 4.76 3.60
C SER A 503 -38.14 5.97 2.67
N TYR A 504 -37.39 6.12 1.57
CA TYR A 504 -37.46 7.26 0.66
C TYR A 504 -38.60 7.24 -0.37
N LYS A 505 -39.66 6.44 -0.15
CA LYS A 505 -40.85 6.38 -1.04
C LYS A 505 -42.16 6.49 -0.24
N GLY A 506 -42.57 7.72 0.06
CA GLY A 506 -43.95 7.97 0.52
C GLY A 506 -44.18 9.21 1.36
N SER A 507 -43.92 10.42 0.84
CA SER A 507 -44.50 11.69 1.34
C SER A 507 -44.42 12.82 0.30
N GLN A 508 -44.89 12.54 -0.92
CA GLN A 508 -45.37 13.56 -1.87
C GLN A 508 -46.82 13.23 -2.29
N SER A 509 -47.65 12.88 -1.30
CA SER A 509 -49.10 13.04 -1.41
C SER A 509 -49.46 14.35 -0.73
N ILE A 510 -49.72 15.39 -1.53
CA ILE A 510 -50.36 16.60 -1.04
C ILE A 510 -51.74 16.17 -0.53
N VAL A 511 -51.89 16.16 0.79
CA VAL A 511 -53.19 16.09 1.47
C VAL A 511 -53.34 17.41 2.18
N GLU A 512 -54.06 18.32 1.55
CA GLU A 512 -54.55 19.53 2.18
C GLU A 512 -55.57 19.11 3.25
N ILE A 513 -55.14 19.08 4.50
CA ILE A 513 -56.04 19.14 5.66
C ILE A 513 -55.63 20.36 6.46
N GLU A 514 -56.48 21.39 6.38
CA GLU A 514 -56.42 22.56 7.25
C GLU A 514 -56.77 22.15 8.69
N GLY A 515 -56.11 22.75 9.67
CA GLY A 515 -56.38 22.52 11.09
C GLY A 515 -55.10 22.21 11.86
N GLY A 516 -54.53 23.24 12.50
CA GLY A 516 -53.30 23.07 13.27
C GLY A 516 -53.54 22.50 14.66
N ASP A 517 -52.58 21.72 15.14
CA ASP A 517 -51.85 22.13 16.34
C ASP A 517 -50.39 21.63 16.25
N SER A 518 -49.50 22.16 17.08
CA SER A 518 -48.06 21.86 17.01
C SER A 518 -47.69 20.47 17.53
N ASP A 519 -47.01 19.67 16.71
CA ASP A 519 -45.89 18.86 17.18
C ASP A 519 -44.80 18.75 16.10
N ALA A 520 -43.54 18.61 16.51
CA ALA A 520 -42.40 18.80 15.64
C ALA A 520 -42.18 17.60 14.71
N THR A 521 -42.34 17.80 13.39
CA THR A 521 -41.92 16.85 12.36
C THR A 521 -40.38 16.80 12.29
N ILE A 522 -39.76 16.16 13.28
CA ILE A 522 -38.32 15.91 13.32
C ILE A 522 -37.96 15.01 12.13
N MET A 523 -37.36 15.59 11.09
CA MET A 523 -36.69 14.82 10.04
C MET A 523 -35.58 13.99 10.69
N GLN A 524 -35.88 12.71 10.94
CA GLN A 524 -34.91 11.70 11.34
C GLN A 524 -33.78 11.67 10.28
N PRO A 525 -32.50 11.88 10.64
CA PRO A 525 -31.41 11.60 9.73
C PRO A 525 -31.31 10.09 9.54
N GLU A 526 -31.86 9.59 8.43
CA GLU A 526 -31.85 8.16 8.09
C GLU A 526 -30.43 7.59 8.23
N LEU A 527 -30.29 6.52 9.03
CA LEU A 527 -29.02 5.87 9.36
C LEU A 527 -28.15 5.62 8.12
N SER A 528 -28.76 5.11 7.04
CA SER A 528 -28.10 4.87 5.75
C SER A 528 -27.56 6.15 5.09
N CYS A 529 -28.30 7.25 5.14
CA CYS A 529 -27.92 8.51 4.51
C CYS A 529 -26.71 9.14 5.23
N LEU A 530 -26.73 9.15 6.56
CA LEU A 530 -25.60 9.64 7.35
C LEU A 530 -24.37 8.73 7.17
N LEU A 531 -24.55 7.41 7.23
CA LEU A 531 -23.47 6.45 7.03
C LEU A 531 -22.85 6.58 5.64
N SER A 532 -23.67 6.61 4.58
CA SER A 532 -23.22 6.82 3.20
C SER A 532 -22.51 8.17 3.01
N SER A 533 -22.98 9.24 3.65
CA SER A 533 -22.30 10.55 3.64
C SER A 533 -20.91 10.47 4.28
N VAL A 534 -20.79 9.86 5.46
CA VAL A 534 -19.51 9.69 6.17
C VAL A 534 -18.54 8.83 5.35
N LEU A 535 -19.01 7.68 4.85
CA LEU A 535 -18.20 6.76 4.05
C LEU A 535 -17.78 7.37 2.71
N THR A 536 -18.65 8.14 2.03
CA THR A 536 -18.31 8.87 0.79
C THR A 536 -17.29 9.97 1.04
N PHE A 537 -17.38 10.67 2.17
CA PHE A 537 -16.36 11.65 2.59
C PHE A 537 -15.01 10.98 2.86
N LEU A 538 -15.02 9.84 3.55
CA LEU A 538 -13.81 9.07 3.85
C LEU A 538 -13.19 8.43 2.60
N GLY A 539 -13.99 7.99 1.63
CA GLY A 539 -13.52 7.49 0.33
C GLY A 539 -12.83 8.55 -0.55
N ARG A 540 -13.04 9.84 -0.25
CA ARG A 540 -12.35 10.98 -0.88
C ARG A 540 -11.23 11.56 0.00
N SER A 541 -11.06 11.03 1.21
CA SER A 541 -10.01 11.39 2.14
C SER A 541 -8.77 10.51 1.89
N PRO A 542 -7.58 10.84 2.42
CA PRO A 542 -6.46 9.89 2.42
C PRO A 542 -6.86 8.57 3.12
N ASP A 543 -6.18 7.49 2.76
CA ASP A 543 -6.34 6.17 3.37
C ASP A 543 -5.98 6.24 4.87
N ILE A 544 -6.98 6.46 5.73
CA ILE A 544 -6.74 6.73 7.16
C ILE A 544 -6.09 5.55 7.89
N GLN A 545 -6.27 4.31 7.42
CA GLN A 545 -5.64 3.12 8.01
C GLN A 545 -4.13 3.10 7.74
N ARG A 546 -3.73 3.38 6.50
CA ARG A 546 -2.30 3.57 6.18
C ARG A 546 -1.75 4.84 6.82
N GLY A 547 -2.56 5.89 6.87
CA GLY A 547 -2.27 7.18 7.51
C GLY A 547 -1.85 7.03 8.97
N ILE A 548 -2.71 6.49 9.85
CA ILE A 548 -2.37 6.33 11.27
C ILE A 548 -1.14 5.44 11.49
N THR A 549 -0.94 4.44 10.62
CA THR A 549 0.20 3.52 10.70
C THR A 549 1.50 4.21 10.29
N ARG A 550 1.47 5.10 9.29
CA ARG A 550 2.62 5.97 8.94
C ARG A 550 2.93 7.02 10.00
N ILE A 551 1.90 7.55 10.67
CA ILE A 551 2.10 8.46 11.82
C ILE A 551 2.86 7.72 12.92
N PHE A 552 2.41 6.50 13.27
CA PHE A 552 3.08 5.62 14.25
C PHE A 552 4.52 5.22 13.86
N HIS A 553 4.75 4.91 12.58
CA HIS A 553 6.09 4.66 12.03
C HIS A 553 6.99 5.90 11.96
N ARG A 554 6.46 7.10 12.27
CA ARG A 554 7.14 8.41 12.15
C ARG A 554 7.48 8.81 10.70
N THR A 555 6.75 8.29 9.72
CA THR A 555 6.96 8.49 8.27
C THR A 555 5.85 9.30 7.59
N ALA A 556 4.86 9.78 8.34
CA ALA A 556 3.82 10.66 7.83
C ALA A 556 4.32 12.10 7.62
N THR A 557 3.90 12.74 6.52
CA THR A 557 4.15 14.17 6.35
C THR A 557 3.21 15.02 7.21
N PRO A 558 3.55 16.27 7.54
CA PRO A 558 2.65 17.16 8.28
C PRO A 558 1.26 17.32 7.63
N SER A 559 1.20 17.43 6.31
CA SER A 559 -0.05 17.49 5.53
C SER A 559 -0.86 16.20 5.54
N GLU A 560 -0.20 15.03 5.59
CA GLU A 560 -0.85 13.72 5.70
C GLU A 560 -1.43 13.54 7.11
N PHE A 561 -0.65 13.90 8.15
CA PHE A 561 -1.10 13.90 9.54
C PHE A 561 -2.37 14.73 9.72
N THR A 562 -2.35 16.00 9.31
CA THR A 562 -3.50 16.89 9.49
C THR A 562 -4.72 16.38 8.72
N ALA A 563 -4.55 15.89 7.50
CA ALA A 563 -5.65 15.33 6.70
C ALA A 563 -6.26 14.05 7.31
N VAL A 564 -5.43 13.11 7.77
CA VAL A 564 -5.87 11.83 8.37
C VAL A 564 -6.61 12.06 9.69
N ILE A 565 -6.02 12.82 10.62
CA ILE A 565 -6.64 13.08 11.93
C ILE A 565 -7.91 13.94 11.78
N GLN A 566 -7.93 14.89 10.84
CA GLN A 566 -9.12 15.68 10.53
C GLN A 566 -10.24 14.84 9.88
N ALA A 567 -9.91 13.84 9.07
CA ALA A 567 -10.89 12.92 8.48
C ALA A 567 -11.56 12.06 9.54
N ILE A 568 -10.78 11.47 10.46
CA ILE A 568 -11.28 10.68 11.60
C ILE A 568 -12.17 11.56 12.50
N LEU A 569 -11.70 12.76 12.86
CA LEU A 569 -12.45 13.71 13.68
C LEU A 569 -13.78 14.15 13.02
N SER A 570 -13.80 14.33 11.70
CA SER A 570 -14.99 14.67 10.93
C SER A 570 -16.00 13.52 10.90
N ALA A 571 -15.53 12.30 10.65
CA ALA A 571 -16.37 11.10 10.60
C ALA A 571 -17.02 10.82 11.97
N GLY A 572 -16.24 10.77 13.05
CA GLY A 572 -16.77 10.50 14.38
C GLY A 572 -17.70 11.61 14.89
N LYS A 573 -17.46 12.89 14.56
CA LYS A 573 -18.40 14.00 14.85
C LYS A 573 -19.72 13.89 14.08
N GLN A 574 -19.72 13.37 12.86
CA GLN A 574 -20.95 13.11 12.11
C GLN A 574 -21.68 11.90 12.68
N LEU A 575 -20.99 10.79 12.96
CA LEU A 575 -21.56 9.59 13.56
C LEU A 575 -22.18 9.86 14.95
N LYS A 576 -21.59 10.74 15.77
CA LYS A 576 -22.15 11.13 17.08
C LYS A 576 -23.53 11.80 17.00
N ARG A 577 -23.98 12.24 15.81
CA ARG A 577 -25.35 12.77 15.58
C ARG A 577 -26.43 11.68 15.59
N LEU A 578 -26.06 10.40 15.58
CA LEU A 578 -27.01 9.28 15.68
C LEU A 578 -27.53 9.05 17.12
N HIS A 579 -27.18 9.94 18.08
CA HIS A 579 -27.73 10.00 19.44
C HIS A 579 -27.86 8.63 20.13
N ILE A 580 -26.79 7.84 20.09
CA ILE A 580 -26.70 6.57 20.81
C ILE A 580 -26.33 6.88 22.26
N ASN A 581 -27.20 6.52 23.21
CA ASN A 581 -26.92 6.67 24.63
C ASN A 581 -25.76 5.75 25.04
N GLU A 582 -24.76 6.30 25.73
CA GLU A 582 -23.58 5.57 26.22
C GLU A 582 -23.89 4.73 27.48
N GLU A 583 -25.06 4.94 28.11
CA GLU A 583 -25.50 4.30 29.36
C GLU A 583 -26.67 3.33 29.15
N TYR A 584 -26.39 2.03 29.25
CA TYR A 584 -27.37 0.96 29.53
C TYR A 584 -26.69 -0.15 30.35
N GLU A 585 -26.21 0.22 31.55
CA GLU A 585 -26.24 -0.74 32.66
C GLU A 585 -27.55 -0.54 33.44
N ASP A 586 -28.10 -1.65 33.87
CA ASP A 586 -29.43 -1.85 34.45
C ASP A 586 -29.75 -0.89 35.62
N TYR A 587 -30.86 -0.13 35.52
CA TYR A 587 -31.92 -0.03 36.54
C TYR A 587 -33.06 0.86 36.01
N GLY A 588 -34.31 0.39 36.15
CA GLY A 588 -35.43 0.89 35.35
C GLY A 588 -35.93 2.31 35.68
N CYS A 589 -36.11 3.12 34.63
CA CYS A 589 -37.13 4.19 34.59
C CYS A 589 -37.59 4.47 33.14
N ASN A 590 -38.90 4.63 32.94
CA ASN A 590 -39.50 4.81 31.63
C ASN A 590 -39.22 6.20 31.03
N LYS A 591 -38.21 6.29 30.16
CA LYS A 591 -38.17 7.29 29.08
C LYS A 591 -37.93 6.57 27.76
N ILE A 592 -39.01 6.40 26.98
CA ILE A 592 -38.98 5.75 25.66
C ILE A 592 -38.41 6.75 24.64
N GLY A 593 -37.09 6.96 24.69
CA GLY A 593 -36.35 7.44 23.54
C GLY A 593 -36.16 6.26 22.59
N VAL A 594 -36.77 6.31 21.40
CA VAL A 594 -36.59 5.28 20.39
C VAL A 594 -35.11 5.28 19.97
N ALA A 595 -34.38 4.23 20.30
CA ALA A 595 -32.98 4.09 19.89
C ALA A 595 -32.91 4.06 18.36
N ILE A 596 -32.23 5.04 17.77
CA ILE A 596 -32.06 5.18 16.31
C ILE A 596 -31.34 3.96 15.70
N VAL A 597 -30.56 3.23 16.52
CA VAL A 597 -29.82 2.03 16.11
C VAL A 597 -30.17 0.83 17.01
N GLN A 598 -30.68 -0.25 16.41
CA GLN A 598 -31.21 -1.45 17.09
C GLN A 598 -30.21 -2.61 17.18
N SER A 599 -29.34 -2.79 16.18
CA SER A 599 -28.30 -3.82 16.17
C SER A 599 -27.20 -3.51 17.20
N ALA A 600 -26.91 -4.48 18.06
CA ALA A 600 -25.82 -4.38 19.03
C ALA A 600 -24.46 -4.21 18.35
N LEU A 601 -24.26 -4.82 17.17
CA LEU A 601 -23.04 -4.67 16.38
C LEU A 601 -22.89 -3.24 15.86
N LEU A 602 -23.94 -2.67 15.25
CA LEU A 602 -23.90 -1.30 14.75
C LEU A 602 -23.70 -0.28 15.88
N ARG A 603 -24.43 -0.40 17.00
CA ARG A 603 -24.23 0.47 18.17
C ARG A 603 -22.78 0.46 18.63
N ARG A 604 -22.19 -0.72 18.83
CA ARG A 604 -20.79 -0.86 19.27
C ARG A 604 -19.84 -0.20 18.28
N LEU A 605 -19.96 -0.48 16.98
CA LEU A 605 -19.08 0.08 15.95
C LEU A 605 -19.18 1.60 15.85
N ILE A 606 -20.40 2.15 15.90
CA ILE A 606 -20.61 3.60 15.86
C ILE A 606 -20.01 4.26 17.11
N LEU A 607 -20.27 3.71 18.30
CA LEU A 607 -19.69 4.22 19.55
C LEU A 607 -18.16 4.16 19.57
N THR A 608 -17.54 3.09 19.06
CA THR A 608 -16.07 3.00 18.91
C THR A 608 -15.55 4.06 17.95
N ALA A 609 -16.19 4.24 16.79
CA ALA A 609 -15.78 5.23 15.79
C ALA A 609 -16.05 6.70 16.21
N SER A 610 -17.02 6.93 17.10
CA SER A 610 -17.35 8.26 17.65
C SER A 610 -16.91 8.47 19.10
N SER A 611 -15.96 7.65 19.59
CA SER A 611 -15.50 7.66 20.98
C SER A 611 -15.03 9.06 21.42
N SER A 612 -15.54 9.53 22.55
CA SER A 612 -15.18 10.84 23.11
C SER A 612 -13.67 10.96 23.39
N LYS A 613 -12.98 9.85 23.73
CA LYS A 613 -11.51 9.77 23.90
C LYS A 613 -10.79 10.06 22.59
N VAL A 614 -11.13 9.34 21.51
CA VAL A 614 -10.56 9.52 20.17
C VAL A 614 -10.76 10.94 19.66
N LEU A 615 -11.98 11.47 19.79
CA LEU A 615 -12.32 12.82 19.31
C LEU A 615 -11.62 13.92 20.13
N GLY A 616 -11.47 13.74 21.45
CA GLY A 616 -10.70 14.63 22.31
C GLY A 616 -9.22 14.64 21.94
N ASN A 617 -8.61 13.47 21.79
CA ASN A 617 -7.20 13.31 21.40
C ASN A 617 -6.93 13.90 20.00
N ALA A 618 -7.82 13.66 19.04
CA ALA A 618 -7.73 14.26 17.70
C ALA A 618 -7.77 15.81 17.74
N VAL A 619 -8.60 16.40 18.60
CA VAL A 619 -8.64 17.86 18.80
C VAL A 619 -7.37 18.37 19.48
N LYS A 620 -6.89 17.70 20.54
CA LYS A 620 -5.61 18.01 21.22
C LYS A 620 -4.48 18.08 20.19
N LEU A 621 -4.28 16.99 19.45
CA LEU A 621 -3.22 16.84 18.45
C LEU A 621 -3.31 17.92 17.36
N LEU A 622 -4.48 18.13 16.75
CA LEU A 622 -4.66 19.15 15.71
C LEU A 622 -4.45 20.58 16.23
N SER A 623 -4.75 20.87 17.51
CA SER A 623 -4.57 22.20 18.09
C SER A 623 -3.10 22.60 18.32
N THR A 624 -2.18 21.63 18.32
CA THR A 624 -0.72 21.89 18.43
C THR A 624 -0.06 22.27 17.09
N LEU A 625 -0.77 22.13 15.97
CA LEU A 625 -0.19 22.28 14.62
C LEU A 625 -0.81 23.44 13.84
N ASN A 626 0.03 24.23 13.18
CA ASN A 626 -0.41 25.20 12.19
C ASN A 626 -0.74 24.48 10.88
N LYS A 627 -2.05 24.38 10.57
CA LYS A 627 -2.54 23.75 9.34
C LYS A 627 -1.95 24.37 8.07
N GLU A 628 -1.82 25.70 8.01
CA GLU A 628 -1.28 26.35 6.81
C GLU A 628 0.19 26.04 6.58
N ALA A 629 0.97 25.90 7.66
CA ALA A 629 2.37 25.49 7.58
C ALA A 629 2.49 24.02 7.18
N ALA A 630 1.62 23.16 7.73
CA ALA A 630 1.54 21.74 7.37
C ALA A 630 1.24 21.52 5.88
N ASP A 631 0.24 22.22 5.33
CA ASP A 631 -0.17 22.15 3.92
C ASP A 631 0.95 22.65 2.97
N LYS A 632 1.78 23.60 3.42
CA LYS A 632 2.95 24.13 2.67
C LYS A 632 4.23 23.29 2.86
N GLY A 633 4.25 22.36 3.81
CA GLY A 633 5.46 21.62 4.22
C GLY A 633 6.50 22.47 4.95
N ASP A 634 6.08 23.57 5.58
CA ASP A 634 6.97 24.49 6.31
C ASP A 634 7.15 24.04 7.76
N PHE A 635 8.25 23.33 8.03
CA PHE A 635 8.61 22.89 9.37
C PHE A 635 8.92 24.05 10.33
N THR A 636 9.31 25.24 9.83
CA THR A 636 9.74 26.33 10.71
C THR A 636 8.59 26.91 11.54
N ASP A 637 7.38 26.95 10.99
CA ASP A 637 6.15 27.44 11.62
C ASP A 637 5.12 26.32 11.94
N LEU A 638 5.50 25.04 11.75
CA LEU A 638 4.57 23.91 11.91
C LEU A 638 3.99 23.77 13.32
N ILE A 639 4.82 23.82 14.35
CA ILE A 639 4.39 23.63 15.74
C ILE A 639 3.96 24.96 16.36
N ILE A 640 2.77 24.99 16.93
CA ILE A 640 2.24 26.11 17.71
C ILE A 640 2.80 25.99 19.13
N ILE A 641 3.62 26.96 19.54
CA ILE A 641 4.22 26.97 20.87
C ILE A 641 3.16 27.41 21.90
N SER A 642 2.55 26.45 22.57
CA SER A 642 1.87 26.66 23.85
C SER A 642 2.91 26.89 24.95
N LYS A 643 2.49 27.40 26.11
CA LYS A 643 3.40 27.50 27.26
C LYS A 643 3.87 26.09 27.64
N ASP A 644 5.17 25.97 27.87
CA ASP A 644 5.88 24.77 28.35
C ASP A 644 6.07 23.60 27.36
N GLN A 645 5.67 23.73 26.08
CA GLN A 645 5.99 22.73 25.03
C GLN A 645 7.09 23.20 24.07
N PHE A 646 8.00 22.28 23.70
CA PHE A 646 9.12 22.49 22.76
C PHE A 646 9.99 23.74 22.99
N PRO A 647 10.62 23.91 24.19
CA PRO A 647 11.43 25.09 24.51
C PRO A 647 12.65 25.27 23.60
N GLU A 648 13.09 24.22 22.91
CA GLU A 648 14.17 24.28 21.93
C GLU A 648 13.76 25.03 20.66
N VAL A 649 12.57 24.75 20.14
CA VAL A 649 11.97 25.44 18.98
C VAL A 649 11.78 26.92 19.29
N ALA A 650 11.30 27.24 20.51
CA ALA A 650 11.14 28.62 20.97
C ALA A 650 12.49 29.39 20.99
N ARG A 651 13.56 28.77 21.51
CA ARG A 651 14.92 29.34 21.50
C ARG A 651 15.44 29.55 20.07
N ALA A 652 15.27 28.55 19.20
CA ALA A 652 15.72 28.61 17.81
C ALA A 652 14.98 29.67 16.98
N ARG A 653 13.65 29.78 17.11
CA ARG A 653 12.85 30.84 16.47
C ARG A 653 13.31 32.24 16.93
N LYS A 654 13.60 32.42 18.23
CA LYS A 654 14.15 33.68 18.76
C LYS A 654 15.54 33.99 18.20
N ALA A 655 16.42 33.00 18.07
CA ALA A 655 17.75 33.17 17.47
C ALA A 655 17.66 33.59 15.99
N LEU A 656 16.78 32.95 15.21
CA LEU A 656 16.51 33.32 13.81
C LEU A 656 15.98 34.77 13.70
N GLN A 657 15.03 35.14 14.56
CA GLN A 657 14.46 36.49 14.58
C GLN A 657 15.53 37.55 14.91
N LEU A 658 16.40 37.30 15.90
CA LEU A 658 17.52 38.19 16.23
C LEU A 658 18.54 38.32 15.08
N ALA A 659 18.84 37.22 14.38
CA ALA A 659 19.71 37.24 13.20
C ALA A 659 19.10 38.08 12.06
N LYS A 660 17.78 37.97 11.86
CA LYS A 660 17.03 38.75 10.88
C LYS A 660 17.00 40.24 11.23
N GLU A 661 16.67 40.58 12.47
CA GLU A 661 16.69 41.98 12.95
C GLU A 661 18.09 42.60 12.83
N LYS A 662 19.15 41.83 13.12
CA LYS A 662 20.54 42.26 12.92
C LYS A 662 20.84 42.57 11.45
N LEU A 663 20.37 41.75 10.51
CA LEU A 663 20.50 41.98 9.07
C LEU A 663 19.70 43.21 8.61
N ASP A 664 18.43 43.32 9.01
CA ASP A 664 17.55 44.44 8.64
C ASP A 664 18.11 45.78 9.16
N ASN A 665 18.68 45.81 10.37
CA ASN A 665 19.31 47.00 10.95
C ASN A 665 20.51 47.52 10.13
N LEU A 666 21.19 46.69 9.33
CA LEU A 666 22.30 47.13 8.47
C LEU A 666 21.85 48.15 7.40
N ILE A 667 20.60 48.10 6.93
CA ILE A 667 20.10 49.09 5.96
C ILE A 667 20.14 50.52 6.53
N GLY A 668 19.98 50.66 7.85
CA GLY A 668 20.07 51.95 8.54
C GLY A 668 21.46 52.56 8.48
N LEU A 669 22.52 51.74 8.47
CA LEU A 669 23.90 52.20 8.30
C LEU A 669 24.13 52.71 6.87
N TYR A 670 23.69 51.96 5.85
CA TYR A 670 23.85 52.35 4.45
C TYR A 670 22.99 53.57 4.08
N ARG A 671 21.77 53.70 4.63
CA ARG A 671 20.93 54.92 4.50
C ARG A 671 21.68 56.17 4.98
N LYS A 672 22.40 56.09 6.10
CA LYS A 672 23.24 57.17 6.64
C LYS A 672 24.48 57.41 5.76
N GLN A 673 25.20 56.34 5.38
CA GLN A 673 26.44 56.40 4.60
C GLN A 673 26.25 57.06 3.23
N PHE A 674 25.18 56.69 2.50
CA PHE A 674 24.90 57.19 1.15
C PHE A 674 23.91 58.36 1.13
N ARG A 675 23.50 58.88 2.29
CA ARG A 675 22.48 59.95 2.45
C ARG A 675 21.17 59.70 1.67
N ASN A 676 20.81 58.43 1.49
CA ASN A 676 19.61 58.03 0.76
C ASN A 676 18.63 57.33 1.71
N HIS A 677 17.69 58.10 2.24
CA HIS A 677 16.68 57.59 3.18
C HIS A 677 15.69 56.58 2.56
N LYS A 678 15.59 56.52 1.22
CA LYS A 678 14.74 55.57 0.48
C LYS A 678 15.48 54.28 0.08
N LEU A 679 16.72 54.07 0.54
CA LEU A 679 17.48 52.87 0.23
C LEU A 679 16.87 51.65 0.93
N GLU A 680 16.59 50.60 0.17
CA GLU A 680 16.01 49.34 0.66
C GLU A 680 16.75 48.14 0.08
N PHE A 681 16.72 47.02 0.82
CA PHE A 681 17.26 45.77 0.35
C PHE A 681 16.44 45.22 -0.82
N THR A 682 17.09 45.03 -1.97
CA THR A 682 16.43 44.57 -3.20
C THR A 682 16.64 43.07 -3.42
N CYS A 683 15.67 42.39 -4.03
CA CYS A 683 15.80 40.99 -4.47
C CYS A 683 15.74 40.91 -5.99
N VAL A 684 16.74 40.28 -6.62
CA VAL A 684 16.82 40.13 -8.08
C VAL A 684 17.28 38.72 -8.44
N SER A 685 16.53 38.04 -9.31
CA SER A 685 16.83 36.69 -9.80
C SER A 685 17.09 35.64 -8.71
N GLY A 686 16.44 35.77 -7.55
CA GLY A 686 16.60 34.87 -6.40
C GLY A 686 17.72 35.26 -5.43
N THR A 687 18.58 36.23 -5.76
CA THR A 687 19.56 36.79 -4.83
C THR A 687 18.90 37.91 -4.01
N THR A 688 18.88 37.75 -2.69
CA THR A 688 18.21 38.65 -1.73
C THR A 688 19.20 39.62 -1.08
N HIS A 689 18.68 40.70 -0.48
CA HIS A 689 19.44 41.68 0.30
C HIS A 689 20.56 42.40 -0.48
N LEU A 690 20.31 42.67 -1.76
CA LEU A 690 21.18 43.47 -2.62
C LEU A 690 21.07 44.96 -2.27
N VAL A 691 22.20 45.66 -2.21
CA VAL A 691 22.26 47.12 -2.13
C VAL A 691 22.39 47.67 -3.56
N GLU A 692 21.33 48.31 -4.08
CA GLU A 692 21.30 48.88 -5.43
C GLU A 692 21.63 50.38 -5.40
N LEU A 693 22.67 50.79 -6.14
CA LEU A 693 23.21 52.16 -6.16
C LEU A 693 23.39 52.65 -7.61
N SER A 694 23.49 53.98 -7.81
CA SER A 694 23.89 54.56 -9.11
C SER A 694 25.32 54.12 -9.48
N ILE A 695 25.64 54.17 -10.77
CA ILE A 695 26.98 53.88 -11.30
C ILE A 695 28.03 54.84 -10.71
N ASP A 696 27.64 56.09 -10.43
CA ASP A 696 28.53 57.15 -9.93
C ASP A 696 28.76 57.11 -8.40
N ALA A 697 28.13 56.16 -7.69
CA ALA A 697 28.26 56.05 -6.24
C ALA A 697 29.65 55.54 -5.85
N LYS A 698 30.34 56.25 -4.95
CA LYS A 698 31.62 55.80 -4.37
C LYS A 698 31.37 54.70 -3.34
N VAL A 699 31.76 53.47 -3.68
CA VAL A 699 31.56 52.26 -2.88
C VAL A 699 32.91 51.75 -2.33
N PRO A 700 32.98 51.21 -1.10
CA PRO A 700 34.19 50.58 -0.57
C PRO A 700 34.71 49.41 -1.43
N SER A 701 36.03 49.24 -1.50
CA SER A 701 36.69 48.22 -2.35
C SER A 701 36.47 46.77 -1.90
N ASN A 702 36.00 46.55 -0.67
CA ASN A 702 35.69 45.23 -0.10
C ASN A 702 34.25 44.76 -0.41
N TRP A 703 33.46 45.51 -1.20
CA TRP A 703 32.11 45.12 -1.59
C TRP A 703 32.09 44.25 -2.84
N VAL A 704 31.33 43.15 -2.81
CA VAL A 704 31.23 42.21 -3.94
C VAL A 704 30.16 42.69 -4.91
N LYS A 705 30.54 42.99 -6.17
CA LYS A 705 29.59 43.30 -7.25
C LYS A 705 28.90 42.03 -7.73
N VAL A 706 27.57 41.96 -7.62
CA VAL A 706 26.78 40.78 -8.01
C VAL A 706 26.10 40.95 -9.37
N SER A 707 25.55 42.13 -9.67
CA SER A 707 24.99 42.44 -10.99
C SER A 707 25.04 43.93 -11.31
N SER A 708 24.91 44.28 -12.59
CA SER A 708 24.76 45.67 -13.03
C SER A 708 23.78 45.79 -14.18
N THR A 709 23.03 46.89 -14.20
CA THR A 709 22.20 47.33 -15.32
C THR A 709 22.85 48.55 -15.99
N LYS A 710 22.21 49.11 -17.03
CA LYS A 710 22.66 50.36 -17.67
C LYS A 710 22.55 51.61 -16.77
N LYS A 711 21.87 51.54 -15.62
CA LYS A 711 21.66 52.69 -14.71
C LYS A 711 22.10 52.46 -13.27
N THR A 712 22.25 51.20 -12.85
CA THR A 712 22.48 50.83 -11.45
C THR A 712 23.44 49.66 -11.31
N VAL A 713 24.18 49.62 -10.21
CA VAL A 713 25.04 48.49 -9.83
C VAL A 713 24.56 47.93 -8.48
N ARG A 714 24.56 46.60 -8.35
CA ARG A 714 24.12 45.89 -7.16
C ARG A 714 25.28 45.20 -6.48
N TYR A 715 25.42 45.45 -5.19
CA TYR A 715 26.52 44.97 -4.38
C TYR A 715 26.03 44.17 -3.17
N HIS A 716 26.90 43.27 -2.70
CA HIS A 716 26.86 42.69 -1.37
C HIS A 716 28.01 43.26 -0.53
N PRO A 717 27.71 44.09 0.49
CA PRO A 717 28.67 44.43 1.53
C PRO A 717 29.13 43.18 2.30
N PRO A 718 30.38 43.13 2.80
CA PRO A 718 30.87 41.97 3.56
C PRO A 718 30.13 41.76 4.89
N GLU A 719 29.64 42.84 5.51
CA GLU A 719 28.82 42.77 6.73
C GLU A 719 27.46 42.11 6.43
N VAL A 720 26.86 42.43 5.27
CA VAL A 720 25.61 41.81 4.78
C VAL A 720 25.83 40.35 4.44
N LEU A 721 26.95 39.98 3.81
CA LEU A 721 27.28 38.56 3.56
C LEU A 721 27.39 37.78 4.86
N THR A 722 28.12 38.32 5.84
CA THR A 722 28.30 37.67 7.16
C THR A 722 26.96 37.54 7.90
N ALA A 723 26.10 38.56 7.85
CA ALA A 723 24.76 38.50 8.44
C ALA A 723 23.81 37.55 7.69
N LEU A 724 23.91 37.45 6.36
CA LEU A 724 23.16 36.48 5.56
C LEU A 724 23.59 35.04 5.85
N ASP A 725 24.87 34.78 6.02
CA ASP A 725 25.38 33.45 6.35
C ASP A 725 25.01 33.05 7.80
N GLN A 726 25.04 34.00 8.75
CA GLN A 726 24.47 33.79 10.09
C GLN A 726 22.95 33.51 10.06
N LEU A 727 22.19 34.22 9.22
CA LEU A 727 20.75 33.98 9.05
C LEU A 727 20.47 32.61 8.41
N ARG A 728 21.27 32.20 7.41
CA ARG A 728 21.20 30.87 6.79
C ARG A 728 21.49 29.76 7.79
N LEU A 729 22.56 29.90 8.57
CA LEU A 729 22.92 28.95 9.62
C LEU A 729 21.77 28.80 10.64
N ALA A 730 21.28 29.90 11.19
CA ALA A 730 20.17 29.89 12.14
C ALA A 730 18.87 29.28 11.55
N ASN A 731 18.64 29.43 10.23
CA ASN A 731 17.49 28.85 9.55
C ASN A 731 17.65 27.33 9.29
N GLU A 732 18.87 26.87 8.95
CA GLU A 732 19.19 25.44 8.85
C GLU A 732 19.11 24.76 10.23
N GLU A 733 19.65 25.38 11.27
CA GLU A 733 19.55 24.93 12.67
C GLU A 733 18.09 24.86 13.15
N LEU A 734 17.28 25.90 12.92
CA LEU A 734 15.84 25.88 13.23
C LEU A 734 15.14 24.75 12.48
N THR A 735 15.48 24.51 11.21
CA THR A 735 14.86 23.44 10.41
C THR A 735 15.19 22.05 10.99
N ILE A 736 16.41 21.84 11.50
CA ILE A 736 16.79 20.59 12.17
C ILE A 736 16.04 20.44 13.50
N ILE A 737 16.00 21.47 14.33
CA ILE A 737 15.32 21.45 15.63
C ILE A 737 13.80 21.23 15.45
N CYS A 738 13.17 21.87 14.47
CA CYS A 738 11.76 21.63 14.14
C CYS A 738 11.50 20.22 13.61
N ARG A 739 12.42 19.62 12.85
CA ARG A 739 12.30 18.21 12.40
C ARG A 739 12.46 17.23 13.55
N ALA A 740 13.37 17.49 14.49
CA ALA A 740 13.51 16.69 15.70
C ALA A 740 12.23 16.78 16.55
N ALA A 741 11.72 18.00 16.78
CA ALA A 741 10.46 18.24 17.48
C ALA A 741 9.25 17.57 16.80
N TRP A 742 9.20 17.56 15.46
CA TRP A 742 8.19 16.79 14.71
C TRP A 742 8.33 15.27 14.93
N GLY A 743 9.55 14.75 14.96
CA GLY A 743 9.83 13.35 15.28
C GLY A 743 9.37 12.97 16.70
N SER A 744 9.60 13.84 17.69
CA SER A 744 9.10 13.67 19.06
C SER A 744 7.57 13.77 19.14
N PHE A 745 6.95 14.69 18.41
CA PHE A 745 5.49 14.78 18.32
C PHE A 745 4.85 13.52 17.71
N LEU A 746 5.48 12.94 16.69
CA LEU A 746 5.07 11.65 16.13
C LEU A 746 5.37 10.45 17.06
N MET A 747 6.31 10.59 18.02
CA MET A 747 6.48 9.59 19.10
C MET A 747 5.31 9.60 20.07
N GLU A 748 4.88 10.79 20.54
CA GLU A 748 3.72 10.95 21.45
C GLU A 748 2.45 10.33 20.86
N PHE A 749 2.26 10.36 19.54
CA PHE A 749 1.14 9.69 18.89
C PHE A 749 1.05 8.18 19.17
N GLY A 750 2.17 7.53 19.52
CA GLY A 750 2.23 6.12 19.88
C GLY A 750 1.25 5.73 21.00
N GLU A 751 1.08 6.60 22.01
CA GLU A 751 0.16 6.42 23.14
C GLU A 751 -1.31 6.28 22.66
N TYR A 752 -1.69 7.03 21.62
CA TYR A 752 -3.06 7.08 21.13
C TYR A 752 -3.36 6.07 20.01
N TYR A 753 -2.33 5.38 19.48
CA TYR A 753 -2.45 4.58 18.26
C TYR A 753 -3.55 3.52 18.33
N MET A 754 -3.66 2.80 19.46
CA MET A 754 -4.68 1.74 19.65
C MET A 754 -6.11 2.29 19.56
N ASP A 755 -6.39 3.44 20.18
CA ASP A 755 -7.71 4.08 20.13
C ASP A 755 -8.08 4.48 18.69
N PHE A 756 -7.12 5.07 17.97
CA PHE A 756 -7.30 5.46 16.57
C PHE A 756 -7.45 4.23 15.65
N GLN A 757 -6.69 3.17 15.88
CA GLN A 757 -6.78 1.92 15.12
C GLN A 757 -8.14 1.25 15.32
N ALA A 758 -8.65 1.19 16.56
CA ALA A 758 -9.97 0.67 16.86
C ALA A 758 -11.08 1.48 16.16
N ALA A 759 -10.99 2.81 16.16
CA ALA A 759 -11.93 3.68 15.43
C ALA A 759 -11.88 3.45 13.91
N VAL A 760 -10.69 3.28 13.32
CA VAL A 760 -10.54 2.99 11.89
C VAL A 760 -11.07 1.59 11.53
N GLN A 761 -10.81 0.56 12.34
CA GLN A 761 -11.36 -0.78 12.13
C GLN A 761 -12.89 -0.80 12.26
N ALA A 762 -13.45 0.01 13.16
CA ALA A 762 -14.89 0.19 13.26
C ALA A 762 -15.49 0.84 12.00
N LEU A 763 -14.84 1.89 11.47
CA LEU A 763 -15.22 2.52 10.18
C LEU A 763 -15.10 1.54 9.00
N ALA A 764 -14.03 0.74 8.93
CA ALA A 764 -13.85 -0.30 7.92
C ALA A 764 -14.98 -1.35 7.97
N THR A 765 -15.35 -1.78 9.18
CA THR A 765 -16.43 -2.74 9.41
C THR A 765 -17.79 -2.15 9.00
N LEU A 766 -18.06 -0.89 9.33
CA LEU A 766 -19.27 -0.18 8.92
C LEU A 766 -19.37 -0.05 7.39
N ASP A 767 -18.26 0.19 6.69
CA ASP A 767 -18.22 0.20 5.22
C ASP A 767 -18.51 -1.18 4.61
N CYS A 768 -17.95 -2.25 5.20
CA CYS A 768 -18.27 -3.62 4.80
C CYS A 768 -19.76 -3.93 4.98
N LEU A 769 -20.34 -3.59 6.14
CA LEU A 769 -21.77 -3.79 6.41
C LEU A 769 -22.66 -2.95 5.47
N HIS A 770 -22.27 -1.71 5.16
CA HIS A 770 -22.94 -0.86 4.18
C HIS A 770 -22.88 -1.44 2.76
N SER A 771 -21.71 -1.94 2.33
CA SER A 771 -21.50 -2.64 1.06
C SER A 771 -22.42 -3.86 0.93
N LEU A 772 -22.48 -4.68 1.97
CA LEU A 772 -23.37 -5.85 2.01
C LEU A 772 -24.85 -5.43 2.03
N ALA A 773 -25.21 -4.29 2.64
CA ALA A 773 -26.57 -3.76 2.60
C ALA A 773 -26.99 -3.29 1.21
N ILE A 774 -26.08 -2.67 0.44
CA ILE A 774 -26.33 -2.35 -0.97
C ILE A 774 -26.62 -3.62 -1.77
N LEU A 775 -25.76 -4.64 -1.65
CA LEU A 775 -25.94 -5.92 -2.34
C LEU A 775 -27.27 -6.58 -1.97
N SER A 776 -27.64 -6.53 -0.68
CA SER A 776 -28.84 -7.15 -0.13
C SER A 776 -30.16 -6.60 -0.72
N LYS A 777 -30.15 -5.39 -1.29
CA LYS A 777 -31.33 -4.78 -1.92
C LYS A 777 -31.56 -5.23 -3.37
N ASN A 778 -30.65 -6.00 -3.95
CA ASN A 778 -30.86 -6.57 -5.28
C ASN A 778 -31.99 -7.61 -5.26
N LYS A 779 -32.64 -7.81 -6.41
CA LYS A 779 -33.67 -8.85 -6.55
C LYS A 779 -33.09 -10.22 -6.20
N ASN A 780 -33.94 -11.11 -5.70
CA ASN A 780 -33.65 -12.54 -5.47
C ASN A 780 -32.67 -12.83 -4.29
N TYR A 781 -32.32 -11.84 -3.46
CA TYR A 781 -31.57 -12.07 -2.22
C TYR A 781 -32.51 -12.27 -1.01
N VAL A 782 -32.26 -13.29 -0.18
CA VAL A 782 -33.05 -13.64 1.02
C VAL A 782 -32.19 -14.03 2.22
N ARG A 783 -32.69 -13.83 3.45
CA ARG A 783 -31.90 -14.00 4.68
C ARG A 783 -31.66 -15.50 4.97
N PRO A 784 -30.40 -15.98 5.04
CA PRO A 784 -30.13 -17.37 5.41
C PRO A 784 -30.59 -17.62 6.85
N ILE A 785 -31.09 -18.83 7.08
CA ILE A 785 -31.54 -19.30 8.38
C ILE A 785 -30.52 -20.33 8.85
N PHE A 786 -29.78 -19.99 9.91
CA PHE A 786 -28.85 -20.92 10.55
C PHE A 786 -29.58 -21.72 11.63
N MET A 787 -29.47 -23.04 11.53
CA MET A 787 -30.05 -23.98 12.50
C MET A 787 -29.28 -23.93 13.83
N GLU A 788 -29.71 -24.72 14.81
CA GLU A 788 -28.96 -24.97 16.04
C GLU A 788 -28.07 -26.20 15.87
N ASP A 789 -26.90 -26.21 16.51
CA ASP A 789 -25.89 -27.27 16.42
C ASP A 789 -26.41 -28.66 16.84
N ASN A 790 -27.51 -28.70 17.61
CA ASN A 790 -28.20 -29.92 18.04
C ASN A 790 -29.05 -30.57 16.92
N ARG A 791 -29.13 -29.99 15.72
CA ARG A 791 -29.88 -30.51 14.58
C ARG A 791 -28.95 -31.10 13.52
N PRO A 792 -29.41 -32.08 12.72
CA PRO A 792 -28.58 -32.69 11.68
C PRO A 792 -28.12 -31.65 10.64
N VAL A 793 -26.88 -31.82 10.18
CA VAL A 793 -26.27 -30.94 9.17
C VAL A 793 -27.06 -31.02 7.87
N GLN A 794 -27.44 -29.86 7.34
CA GLN A 794 -28.23 -29.75 6.11
C GLN A 794 -27.90 -28.48 5.34
N ILE A 795 -28.07 -28.55 4.01
CA ILE A 795 -28.04 -27.40 3.10
C ILE A 795 -29.35 -27.43 2.32
N GLN A 796 -30.16 -26.39 2.46
CA GLN A 796 -31.42 -26.21 1.74
C GLN A 796 -31.36 -24.89 0.99
N ILE A 797 -31.36 -24.97 -0.34
CA ILE A 797 -31.36 -23.83 -1.26
C ILE A 797 -32.56 -24.01 -2.17
N HIS A 798 -33.52 -23.09 -2.11
CA HIS A 798 -34.64 -23.05 -3.04
C HIS A 798 -34.38 -21.99 -4.10
N ALA A 799 -34.67 -22.32 -5.36
CA ALA A 799 -34.50 -21.49 -6.55
C ALA A 799 -33.14 -20.76 -6.65
N GLY A 800 -32.07 -21.35 -6.10
CA GLY A 800 -30.76 -20.70 -6.00
C GLY A 800 -30.18 -20.28 -7.35
N ARG A 801 -29.42 -19.18 -7.34
CA ARG A 801 -28.80 -18.57 -8.53
C ARG A 801 -27.30 -18.39 -8.34
N HIS A 802 -26.52 -18.53 -9.41
CA HIS A 802 -25.06 -18.36 -9.33
C HIS A 802 -24.69 -16.88 -9.16
N PRO A 803 -24.03 -16.45 -8.06
CA PRO A 803 -23.86 -15.04 -7.71
C PRO A 803 -23.26 -14.14 -8.80
N VAL A 804 -22.20 -14.60 -9.45
CA VAL A 804 -21.55 -13.87 -10.56
C VAL A 804 -22.39 -13.86 -11.85
N LEU A 805 -22.99 -15.00 -12.21
CA LEU A 805 -23.69 -15.13 -13.49
C LEU A 805 -25.07 -14.47 -13.46
N GLU A 806 -25.72 -14.35 -12.29
CA GLU A 806 -26.94 -13.55 -12.12
C GLU A 806 -26.72 -12.10 -12.55
N THR A 807 -25.58 -11.49 -12.19
CA THR A 807 -25.25 -10.10 -12.59
C THR A 807 -25.09 -9.95 -14.11
N ILE A 808 -24.61 -11.00 -14.80
CA ILE A 808 -24.27 -11.00 -16.23
C ILE A 808 -25.48 -11.41 -17.10
N LEU A 809 -26.22 -12.44 -16.68
CA LEU A 809 -27.30 -13.07 -17.45
C LEU A 809 -28.70 -12.62 -17.02
N GLN A 810 -28.84 -12.13 -15.78
CA GLN A 810 -30.08 -11.61 -15.20
C GLN A 810 -31.25 -12.60 -15.37
N ASP A 811 -32.37 -12.15 -15.94
CA ASP A 811 -33.59 -12.95 -16.13
C ASP A 811 -33.39 -14.20 -17.03
N ASN A 812 -32.23 -14.34 -17.70
CA ASN A 812 -31.89 -15.52 -18.50
C ASN A 812 -31.24 -16.66 -17.68
N PHE A 813 -30.87 -16.43 -16.41
CA PHE A 813 -30.34 -17.49 -15.56
C PHE A 813 -31.47 -18.37 -15.00
N VAL A 814 -31.39 -19.69 -15.21
CA VAL A 814 -32.38 -20.64 -14.69
C VAL A 814 -32.02 -21.03 -13.25
N PRO A 815 -32.89 -20.75 -12.26
CA PRO A 815 -32.65 -21.08 -10.86
C PRO A 815 -32.65 -22.60 -10.61
N ASN A 816 -31.92 -23.05 -9.58
CA ASN A 816 -31.78 -24.48 -9.25
C ASN A 816 -31.98 -24.74 -7.75
N ASP A 817 -32.84 -25.71 -7.41
CA ASP A 817 -32.98 -26.22 -6.04
C ASP A 817 -31.79 -27.09 -5.64
N THR A 818 -31.46 -27.11 -4.35
CA THR A 818 -30.47 -28.02 -3.75
C THR A 818 -30.91 -28.41 -2.35
N ILE A 819 -31.02 -29.71 -2.10
CA ILE A 819 -31.36 -30.27 -0.80
C ILE A 819 -30.30 -31.32 -0.47
N LEU A 820 -29.56 -31.08 0.62
CA LEU A 820 -28.62 -32.02 1.21
C LEU A 820 -28.91 -32.14 2.71
N HIS A 821 -28.93 -33.36 3.24
CA HIS A 821 -29.27 -33.60 4.64
C HIS A 821 -28.54 -34.85 5.16
N ALA A 822 -27.80 -34.73 6.27
CA ALA A 822 -26.95 -35.79 6.83
C ALA A 822 -27.68 -37.13 7.00
N ASP A 823 -28.86 -37.11 7.63
CA ASP A 823 -29.64 -38.34 7.89
C ASP A 823 -30.47 -38.84 6.69
N ARG A 824 -30.34 -38.21 5.52
CA ARG A 824 -31.14 -38.53 4.31
C ARG A 824 -30.24 -38.48 3.06
N GLU A 825 -30.46 -37.50 2.21
CA GLU A 825 -29.72 -37.27 0.97
C GLU A 825 -28.43 -36.50 1.28
N TYR A 826 -27.44 -37.17 1.86
CA TYR A 826 -26.15 -36.56 2.18
C TYR A 826 -25.20 -36.41 0.97
N CYS A 827 -25.55 -37.01 -0.18
CA CYS A 827 -24.75 -37.04 -1.39
C CYS A 827 -25.64 -36.93 -2.64
N GLN A 828 -25.20 -36.15 -3.63
CA GLN A 828 -25.87 -36.00 -4.93
C GLN A 828 -24.91 -36.36 -6.07
N ILE A 829 -25.35 -37.22 -6.99
CA ILE A 829 -24.57 -37.65 -8.17
C ILE A 829 -25.09 -36.88 -9.40
N VAL A 830 -24.42 -35.78 -9.74
CA VAL A 830 -24.82 -34.90 -10.86
C VAL A 830 -24.34 -35.47 -12.20
N THR A 831 -25.27 -35.76 -13.11
CA THR A 831 -24.98 -36.31 -14.46
C THR A 831 -25.55 -35.43 -15.57
N GLY A 832 -25.21 -35.72 -16.84
CA GLY A 832 -25.69 -34.97 -18.01
C GLY A 832 -24.57 -34.56 -18.98
N PRO A 833 -24.90 -33.98 -20.15
CA PRO A 833 -23.93 -33.60 -21.18
C PRO A 833 -22.96 -32.51 -20.71
N ASN A 834 -21.81 -32.41 -21.36
CA ASN A 834 -20.93 -31.26 -21.20
C ASN A 834 -21.64 -30.00 -21.72
N MET A 835 -21.34 -28.84 -21.12
CA MET A 835 -22.07 -27.57 -21.32
C MET A 835 -23.52 -27.55 -20.77
N GLY A 836 -24.07 -28.66 -20.27
CA GLY A 836 -25.39 -28.72 -19.61
C GLY A 836 -25.40 -28.20 -18.17
N GLY A 837 -24.74 -27.06 -17.87
CA GLY A 837 -24.83 -26.38 -16.57
C GLY A 837 -24.15 -27.04 -15.35
N LYS A 838 -23.81 -28.33 -15.39
CA LYS A 838 -23.30 -29.11 -14.22
C LYS A 838 -22.24 -28.40 -13.37
N SER A 839 -21.19 -27.85 -13.99
CA SER A 839 -20.11 -27.15 -13.28
C SER A 839 -20.56 -25.82 -12.66
N CYS A 840 -21.50 -25.13 -13.31
CA CYS A 840 -22.13 -23.92 -12.75
C CYS A 840 -22.96 -24.26 -11.52
N TYR A 841 -23.76 -25.34 -11.56
CA TYR A 841 -24.55 -25.80 -10.42
C TYR A 841 -23.68 -26.11 -9.19
N ILE A 842 -22.61 -26.89 -9.36
CA ILE A 842 -21.72 -27.25 -8.23
C ILE A 842 -21.02 -26.01 -7.65
N ARG A 843 -20.52 -25.10 -8.51
CA ARG A 843 -19.93 -23.83 -8.07
C ARG A 843 -20.95 -22.95 -7.34
N GLN A 844 -22.16 -22.84 -7.87
CA GLN A 844 -23.27 -22.09 -7.27
C GLN A 844 -23.56 -22.56 -5.84
N VAL A 845 -23.71 -23.87 -5.60
CA VAL A 845 -24.01 -24.41 -4.25
C VAL A 845 -22.92 -24.03 -3.26
N ALA A 846 -21.65 -24.18 -3.63
CA ALA A 846 -20.52 -23.80 -2.79
C ALA A 846 -20.46 -22.28 -2.54
N LEU A 847 -20.69 -21.46 -3.57
CA LEU A 847 -20.72 -20.00 -3.48
C LEU A 847 -21.87 -19.51 -2.59
N ILE A 848 -23.07 -20.10 -2.69
CA ILE A 848 -24.22 -19.75 -1.85
C ILE A 848 -23.94 -20.13 -0.39
N ALA A 849 -23.35 -21.31 -0.11
CA ALA A 849 -22.97 -21.70 1.25
C ALA A 849 -21.90 -20.78 1.85
N MET A 850 -20.85 -20.45 1.07
CA MET A 850 -19.84 -19.46 1.46
C MET A 850 -20.44 -18.09 1.72
N MET A 851 -21.38 -17.64 0.86
CA MET A 851 -22.10 -16.40 1.08
C MET A 851 -22.90 -16.49 2.38
N ALA A 852 -23.73 -17.51 2.61
CA ALA A 852 -24.49 -17.65 3.86
C ALA A 852 -23.63 -17.42 5.12
N GLN A 853 -22.43 -18.00 5.14
CA GLN A 853 -21.47 -17.94 6.25
C GLN A 853 -20.71 -16.61 6.36
N ASN A 854 -20.66 -15.81 5.28
CA ASN A 854 -20.03 -14.48 5.27
C ASN A 854 -21.04 -13.32 5.34
N GLN A 855 -22.27 -13.56 4.89
CA GLN A 855 -23.18 -12.55 4.38
C GLN A 855 -24.55 -12.54 5.07
N PRO A 856 -25.25 -11.40 4.93
CA PRO A 856 -26.61 -11.22 5.40
C PRO A 856 -27.70 -11.86 4.54
N LEU A 857 -27.48 -12.19 3.27
CA LEU A 857 -28.51 -12.79 2.40
C LEU A 857 -27.86 -13.79 1.40
N CYS A 858 -28.55 -14.87 1.07
CA CYS A 858 -28.24 -15.80 -0.04
C CYS A 858 -29.09 -15.48 -1.27
N LEU A 859 -28.62 -15.83 -2.46
CA LEU A 859 -29.44 -15.81 -3.68
C LEU A 859 -30.38 -17.02 -3.72
N SER A 860 -31.68 -16.76 -3.80
CA SER A 860 -32.78 -17.72 -3.98
C SER A 860 -33.65 -17.39 -5.21
#